data_AF-A0A9D6KRL1-F1
#
_entry.id   AF-A0A9D6KRL1-F1
#
_cell.length_a   1.000
_cell.length_b   1.000
_cell.length_c   1.000
_cell.angle_alpha   90.00
_cell.angle_beta   90.00
_cell.angle_gamma   90.00
#
_symmetry.space_group_name_H-M   'P 1'
#
loop_
_entity.id
_entity.type
_entity.pdbx_description
1 polymer ?
#
loop_
_entity_poly.entity_id
_entity_poly.type
_entity_poly.pdbx_seq_one_letter_code
_entity_poly.pdbx_strand_id
1 'polypeptide(L)'
;MSSGVKSPGNPRALLWLIALGYTVFVIYGSLVPLKFHALPWDVAVARFGAIPFLKLGIGSRADWVANLLLFIPLTYLWMGALTGGRGRLHNLLATLALIPAATALSVGIEFTQLFFPQRTVSQNDIFAETLGGIIGVLAWWPTGGRFTDWLQAWWHTHTRATLAERLAWTYLAGVVFYNVLPLDLTISLVEIFHKWRDGMVVLIPFSDLPHDPATALYDIATDALIWTPLTLLWRIDGTRSAWRAWGMTVVTATGLEFIQLFVFSRVSDVTDILTASLGAALGSFVGGYLAKREAPVGKPLAWGAWLPFALAAGWMAALLFVFWFPFDFRTDGAFVKSRLDFVQRVPFEVYYFGTEYRAITEVLRKTLFFAPLGGLLAWGVARQPWRWRGPLFAVAMLVLVLMPALIELGQVMLPEKIADTTDWFLAWMGGLAGYGVTRRILRAPRHVATPRMPLHTESVSSSPTVRMRWHMPLVLGGMGALFWGAGHLPSMPYNVRELLRPGSAWLSALLLALACYWLAVGPVWLARRQVSGLARLGQVPLGLLAYGGITFLLLDAAVPDESLFDLGGSPVLHWAGQWELGLRWTALALIPGALMYLAVQTVRRWRGRRLGALHYWAALPVLGLAYWGVVVQADTDNLVELMATPQPLAFAALCAWLYILFLAAALLASPATVAQRTLRLIGVLVSVPLAALFLHLGLAGSIDKYGQQFSAMQFLLSTDRQHYAAMPVIWLRYSALHVLVIAALAFIQWPHFRGAQRLHNHNRHAPH
;
A
#
# COMPACT_ATOMS: atom_id res chain seq x y z
N MET A 1 -0.38 -28.68 42.11
CA MET A 1 0.89 -28.33 41.43
C MET A 1 0.58 -27.86 40.02
N SER A 2 0.34 -26.56 39.85
CA SER A 2 0.09 -25.94 38.55
C SER A 2 1.43 -25.74 37.82
N SER A 3 1.69 -26.56 36.81
CA SER A 3 2.82 -26.39 35.91
C SER A 3 2.74 -25.00 35.27
N GLY A 4 3.70 -24.15 35.61
CA GLY A 4 3.84 -22.80 35.06
C GLY A 4 3.85 -22.84 33.54
N VAL A 5 2.80 -22.28 32.95
CA VAL A 5 2.80 -21.89 31.54
C VAL A 5 3.89 -20.83 31.42
N LYS A 6 5.04 -21.23 30.87
CA LYS A 6 6.13 -20.31 30.51
C LYS A 6 5.51 -19.15 29.73
N SER A 7 5.69 -17.94 30.25
CA SER A 7 5.33 -16.70 29.55
C SER A 7 5.86 -16.76 28.10
N PRO A 8 5.06 -16.37 27.09
CA PRO A 8 5.53 -16.29 25.72
C PRO A 8 6.75 -15.35 25.67
N GLY A 9 7.75 -15.72 24.87
CA GLY A 9 9.05 -15.05 24.82
C GLY A 9 8.91 -13.54 24.60
N ASN A 10 9.72 -12.76 25.33
CA ASN A 10 9.72 -11.30 25.24
C ASN A 10 10.03 -10.88 23.78
N PRO A 11 9.07 -10.28 23.04
CA PRO A 11 9.24 -9.93 21.63
C PRO A 11 10.40 -8.94 21.43
N ARG A 12 10.78 -8.20 22.48
CA ARG A 12 11.95 -7.32 22.46
C ARG A 12 13.25 -8.10 22.27
N ALA A 13 13.45 -9.22 22.96
CA ALA A 13 14.69 -9.98 22.85
C ALA A 13 14.90 -10.51 21.43
N LEU A 14 13.83 -10.93 20.75
CA LEU A 14 13.90 -11.28 19.34
C LEU A 14 14.20 -10.05 18.47
N LEU A 15 13.49 -8.93 18.67
CA LEU A 15 13.73 -7.71 17.88
C LEU A 15 15.18 -7.23 18.01
N TRP A 16 15.78 -7.33 19.19
CA TRP A 16 17.20 -7.07 19.40
C TRP A 16 18.08 -8.03 18.61
N LEU A 17 17.81 -9.34 18.69
CA LEU A 17 18.57 -10.35 17.96
C LEU A 17 18.46 -10.18 16.44
N ILE A 18 17.27 -9.87 15.92
CA ILE A 18 17.04 -9.60 14.50
C ILE A 18 17.71 -8.29 14.09
N ALA A 19 17.58 -7.22 14.88
CA ALA A 19 18.23 -5.94 14.58
C ALA A 19 19.76 -6.08 14.54
N LEU A 20 20.34 -6.79 15.51
CA LEU A 20 21.78 -7.00 15.59
C LEU A 20 22.28 -7.92 14.46
N GLY A 21 21.56 -9.02 14.20
CA GLY A 21 21.85 -9.89 13.05
C GLY A 21 21.75 -9.16 11.72
N TYR A 22 20.77 -8.27 11.57
CA TYR A 22 20.61 -7.44 10.38
C TYR A 22 21.71 -6.39 10.26
N THR A 23 22.15 -5.76 11.37
CA THR A 23 23.32 -4.87 11.36
C THR A 23 24.58 -5.60 10.90
N VAL A 24 24.82 -6.81 11.39
CA VAL A 24 25.95 -7.64 10.94
C VAL A 24 25.82 -7.97 9.45
N PHE A 25 24.62 -8.31 8.99
CA PHE A 25 24.34 -8.55 7.57
C PHE A 25 24.64 -7.33 6.69
N VAL A 26 24.22 -6.13 7.12
CA VAL A 26 24.50 -4.87 6.40
C VAL A 26 26.01 -4.63 6.31
N ILE A 27 26.72 -4.68 7.44
CA ILE A 27 28.18 -4.46 7.47
C ILE A 27 28.90 -5.49 6.61
N TYR A 28 28.55 -6.77 6.77
CA TYR A 28 29.16 -7.86 6.00
C TYR A 28 28.90 -7.69 4.50
N GLY A 29 27.64 -7.48 4.11
CA GLY A 29 27.21 -7.32 2.73
C GLY A 29 27.86 -6.15 2.03
N SER A 30 28.18 -5.08 2.75
CA SER A 30 28.92 -3.92 2.21
C SER A 30 30.43 -4.13 2.11
N LEU A 31 31.01 -5.16 2.75
CA LEU A 31 32.46 -5.41 2.77
C LEU A 31 32.91 -6.64 1.96
N VAL A 32 32.01 -7.58 1.63
CA VAL A 32 32.30 -8.72 0.71
C VAL A 32 32.96 -8.20 -0.58
N PRO A 33 33.96 -8.85 -1.18
CA PRO A 33 34.49 -10.18 -0.90
C PRO A 33 35.62 -10.19 0.14
N LEU A 34 35.74 -9.16 0.98
CA LEU A 34 36.68 -9.12 2.13
C LEU A 34 38.17 -9.19 1.75
N LYS A 35 38.53 -8.76 0.54
CA LYS A 35 39.92 -8.62 0.09
C LYS A 35 40.53 -7.33 0.60
N PHE A 36 41.01 -7.37 1.84
CA PHE A 36 41.58 -6.22 2.53
C PHE A 36 42.95 -5.83 1.96
N HIS A 37 43.13 -4.54 1.67
CA HIS A 37 44.39 -3.91 1.33
C HIS A 37 44.62 -2.72 2.25
N ALA A 38 45.70 -2.79 3.04
CA ALA A 38 46.06 -1.73 3.96
C ALA A 38 46.38 -0.43 3.21
N LEU A 39 45.75 0.67 3.64
CA LEU A 39 46.07 2.03 3.21
C LEU A 39 46.63 2.81 4.40
N PRO A 40 47.66 3.67 4.19
CA PRO A 40 48.07 4.64 5.20
C PRO A 40 46.89 5.54 5.61
N TRP A 41 46.80 5.86 6.90
CA TRP A 41 45.65 6.59 7.46
C TRP A 41 45.46 7.97 6.83
N ASP A 42 46.55 8.71 6.62
CA ASP A 42 46.57 10.02 5.96
C ASP A 42 46.01 9.94 4.53
N VAL A 43 46.41 8.91 3.78
CA VAL A 43 45.90 8.65 2.42
C VAL A 43 44.42 8.27 2.44
N ALA A 44 43.99 7.44 3.40
CA ALA A 44 42.59 7.04 3.53
C ALA A 44 41.68 8.25 3.84
N VAL A 45 42.08 9.11 4.79
CA VAL A 45 41.34 10.33 5.13
C VAL A 45 41.29 11.30 3.95
N ALA A 46 42.41 11.51 3.26
CA ALA A 46 42.45 12.39 2.08
C ALA A 46 41.57 11.87 0.93
N ARG A 47 41.59 10.55 0.66
CA ARG A 47 40.72 9.93 -0.34
C ARG A 47 39.25 10.00 0.04
N PHE A 48 38.92 9.76 1.31
CA PHE A 48 37.54 9.87 1.80
C PHE A 48 37.00 11.29 1.66
N GLY A 49 37.82 12.31 1.93
CA GLY A 49 37.45 13.71 1.74
C GLY A 49 37.18 14.10 0.27
N ALA A 50 37.65 13.29 -0.69
CA ALA A 50 37.54 13.55 -2.13
C ALA A 50 36.59 12.56 -2.85
N ILE A 51 35.74 11.83 -2.14
CA ILE A 51 34.83 10.86 -2.76
C ILE A 51 33.83 11.56 -3.69
N PRO A 52 33.53 10.98 -4.88
CA PRO A 52 32.72 11.64 -5.89
C PRO A 52 31.21 11.58 -5.58
N PHE A 53 30.48 12.56 -6.12
CA PHE A 53 29.03 12.48 -6.30
C PHE A 53 28.75 11.93 -7.72
N LEU A 54 28.39 10.65 -7.83
CA LEU A 54 28.27 9.96 -9.12
C LEU A 54 27.01 10.43 -9.89
N LYS A 55 27.10 10.56 -11.22
CA LYS A 55 25.93 10.84 -12.07
C LYS A 55 25.04 9.61 -12.15
N LEU A 56 23.79 9.73 -11.72
CA LEU A 56 22.82 8.64 -11.65
C LEU A 56 22.27 8.25 -13.04
N GLY A 57 22.99 7.41 -13.78
CA GLY A 57 22.43 6.62 -14.90
C GLY A 57 21.51 5.50 -14.41
N ILE A 58 20.82 4.78 -15.32
CA ILE A 58 19.82 3.75 -14.97
C ILE A 58 20.40 2.67 -14.04
N GLY A 59 21.59 2.13 -14.34
CA GLY A 59 22.25 1.14 -13.48
C GLY A 59 22.56 1.66 -12.07
N SER A 60 23.15 2.84 -11.97
CA SER A 60 23.44 3.48 -10.66
C SER A 60 22.19 3.90 -9.87
N ARG A 61 21.00 3.97 -10.49
CA ARG A 61 19.74 4.16 -9.74
C ARG A 61 19.36 2.91 -8.95
N ALA A 62 19.59 1.72 -9.52
CA ALA A 62 19.31 0.46 -8.84
C ALA A 62 20.19 0.30 -7.59
N ASP A 63 21.49 0.58 -7.72
CA ASP A 63 22.44 0.58 -6.60
C ASP A 63 22.03 1.57 -5.50
N TRP A 64 21.67 2.80 -5.91
CA TRP A 64 21.21 3.83 -4.99
C TRP A 64 19.92 3.41 -4.25
N VAL A 65 18.96 2.81 -4.95
CA VAL A 65 17.74 2.28 -4.35
C VAL A 65 18.04 1.09 -3.44
N ALA A 66 18.97 0.20 -3.80
CA ALA A 66 19.38 -0.93 -2.99
C ALA A 66 19.98 -0.46 -1.65
N ASN A 67 20.88 0.53 -1.66
CA ASN A 67 21.48 1.11 -0.45
C ASN A 67 20.43 1.82 0.43
N LEU A 68 19.47 2.52 -0.18
CA LEU A 68 18.32 3.08 0.52
C LEU A 68 17.46 1.99 1.18
N LEU A 69 17.10 0.94 0.43
CA LEU A 69 16.30 -0.19 0.91
C LEU A 69 17.03 -1.03 1.97
N LEU A 70 18.36 -1.01 2.00
CA LEU A 70 19.16 -1.71 2.98
C LEU A 70 18.99 -1.09 4.37
N PHE A 71 18.95 0.24 4.48
CA PHE A 71 18.89 0.97 5.75
C PHE A 71 17.48 1.19 6.31
N ILE A 72 16.43 1.16 5.47
CA ILE A 72 15.02 1.23 5.92
C ILE A 72 14.69 0.13 6.96
N PRO A 73 14.85 -1.17 6.67
CA PRO A 73 14.56 -2.23 7.64
C PRO A 73 15.53 -2.19 8.82
N LEU A 74 16.79 -1.76 8.63
CA LEU A 74 17.78 -1.63 9.71
C LEU A 74 17.26 -0.71 10.81
N THR A 75 16.95 0.55 10.47
CA THR A 75 16.49 1.51 11.48
C THR A 75 15.08 1.23 11.97
N TYR A 76 14.22 0.63 11.13
CA TYR A 76 12.89 0.17 11.55
C TYR A 76 12.97 -0.91 12.63
N LEU A 77 13.85 -1.90 12.47
CA LEU A 77 14.06 -2.98 13.45
C LEU A 77 14.67 -2.43 14.75
N TRP A 78 15.66 -1.53 14.65
CA TRP A 78 16.27 -0.87 15.80
C TRP A 78 15.28 0.01 16.56
N MET A 79 14.39 0.72 15.87
CA MET A 79 13.26 1.40 16.51
C MET A 79 12.40 0.42 17.30
N GLY A 80 12.09 -0.75 16.75
CA GLY A 80 11.35 -1.78 17.46
C GLY A 80 12.06 -2.33 18.69
N ALA A 81 13.36 -2.58 18.59
CA ALA A 81 14.20 -3.07 19.68
C ALA A 81 14.29 -2.05 20.84
N LEU A 82 14.48 -0.77 20.53
CA LEU A 82 14.66 0.32 21.50
C LEU A 82 13.34 0.77 22.14
N THR A 83 12.27 0.86 21.35
CA THR A 83 11.00 1.41 21.81
C THR A 83 10.10 0.36 22.45
N GLY A 84 9.96 -0.83 21.86
CA GLY A 84 9.34 -2.01 22.46
C GLY A 84 8.01 -1.81 23.23
N GLY A 85 7.18 -0.82 22.89
CA GLY A 85 5.95 -0.49 23.62
C GLY A 85 6.09 0.50 24.78
N ARG A 86 7.18 1.28 24.85
CA ARG A 86 7.36 2.41 25.78
C ARG A 86 6.57 3.64 25.32
N GLY A 87 6.46 4.64 26.20
CA GLY A 87 5.73 5.89 25.93
C GLY A 87 6.37 6.77 24.84
N ARG A 88 5.59 7.73 24.32
CA ARG A 88 5.97 8.59 23.17
C ARG A 88 7.31 9.31 23.33
N LEU A 89 7.69 9.71 24.54
CA LEU A 89 8.96 10.37 24.81
C LEU A 89 10.16 9.47 24.47
N HIS A 90 10.10 8.18 24.81
CA HIS A 90 11.18 7.24 24.48
C HIS A 90 11.29 7.01 22.97
N ASN A 91 10.15 7.00 22.26
CA ASN A 91 10.16 6.89 20.80
C ASN A 91 10.79 8.12 20.14
N LEU A 92 10.54 9.31 20.69
CA LEU A 92 11.18 10.55 20.23
C LEU A 92 12.69 10.53 20.48
N LEU A 93 13.13 10.15 21.70
CA LEU A 93 14.56 10.03 22.02
C LEU A 93 15.26 8.98 21.15
N ALA A 94 14.64 7.82 20.93
CA ALA A 94 15.16 6.81 20.03
C ALA A 94 15.24 7.32 18.58
N THR A 95 14.25 8.09 18.12
CA THR A 95 14.29 8.73 16.78
C THR A 95 15.46 9.69 16.65
N LEU A 96 15.66 10.57 17.63
CA LEU A 96 16.75 11.55 17.64
C LEU A 96 18.13 10.92 17.73
N ALA A 97 18.26 9.77 18.38
CA ALA A 97 19.54 9.05 18.49
C ALA A 97 19.84 8.16 17.28
N LEU A 98 18.82 7.50 16.72
CA LEU A 98 19.02 6.46 15.73
C LEU A 98 19.34 7.00 14.34
N ILE A 99 18.83 8.18 13.97
CA ILE A 99 19.17 8.80 12.69
C ILE A 99 20.68 9.14 12.64
N PRO A 100 21.26 9.89 13.60
CA PRO A 100 22.70 10.10 13.65
C PRO A 100 23.51 8.80 13.72
N ALA A 101 23.06 7.80 14.48
CA ALA A 101 23.75 6.52 14.58
C ALA A 101 23.77 5.75 13.25
N ALA A 102 22.66 5.77 12.50
CA ALA A 102 22.60 5.16 11.17
C ALA A 102 23.49 5.90 10.17
N THR A 103 23.49 7.23 10.17
CA THR A 103 24.40 8.03 9.32
C THR A 103 25.86 7.77 9.69
N ALA A 104 26.19 7.69 10.98
CA ALA A 104 27.56 7.36 11.42
C ALA A 104 27.98 5.95 11.00
N LEU A 105 27.07 4.97 11.05
CA LEU A 105 27.32 3.63 10.55
C LEU A 105 27.59 3.63 9.05
N SER A 106 26.77 4.33 8.27
CA SER A 106 26.93 4.49 6.82
C SER A 106 28.30 5.09 6.46
N VAL A 107 28.64 6.23 7.07
CA VAL A 107 29.96 6.87 6.91
C VAL A 107 31.10 5.91 7.30
N GLY A 108 30.93 5.16 8.39
CA GLY A 108 31.92 4.17 8.84
C GLY A 108 32.10 3.01 7.87
N ILE A 109 31.01 2.50 7.28
CA ILE A 109 31.05 1.45 6.26
C ILE A 109 31.79 1.95 5.02
N GLU A 110 31.40 3.11 4.48
CA GLU A 110 32.00 3.72 3.29
C GLU A 110 33.49 4.05 3.49
N PHE A 111 33.86 4.55 4.68
CA PHE A 111 35.27 4.77 5.02
C PHE A 111 36.05 3.44 5.06
N THR A 112 35.46 2.39 5.63
CA THR A 112 36.09 1.06 5.70
C THR A 112 36.23 0.44 4.32
N GLN A 113 35.28 0.69 3.40
CA GLN A 113 35.33 0.21 2.02
C GLN A 113 36.55 0.73 1.23
N LEU A 114 37.17 1.85 1.63
CA LEU A 114 38.43 2.30 1.02
C LEU A 114 39.55 1.26 1.10
N PHE A 115 39.55 0.43 2.14
CA PHE A 115 40.51 -0.65 2.32
C PHE A 115 40.18 -1.91 1.50
N PHE A 116 39.10 -1.89 0.71
CA PHE A 116 38.67 -2.99 -0.14
C PHE A 116 38.59 -2.49 -1.59
N PRO A 117 39.64 -2.69 -2.42
CA PRO A 117 39.78 -2.04 -3.73
C PRO A 117 38.70 -2.42 -4.75
N GLN A 118 37.90 -3.45 -4.46
CA GLN A 118 36.79 -3.90 -5.30
C GLN A 118 35.48 -3.17 -4.99
N ARG A 119 35.46 -2.31 -3.96
CA ARG A 119 34.30 -1.51 -3.56
C ARG A 119 34.43 -0.09 -4.08
N THR A 120 33.31 0.43 -4.55
CA THR A 120 33.16 1.82 -4.98
C THR A 120 32.58 2.63 -3.83
N VAL A 121 33.33 3.64 -3.37
CA VAL A 121 32.92 4.53 -2.30
C VAL A 121 32.30 5.79 -2.90
N SER A 122 31.15 6.25 -2.41
CA SER A 122 30.47 7.42 -2.98
C SER A 122 29.64 8.23 -1.98
N GLN A 123 29.46 9.53 -2.27
CA GLN A 123 28.56 10.38 -1.48
C GLN A 123 27.08 9.99 -1.65
N ASN A 124 26.75 9.41 -2.82
CA ASN A 124 25.39 9.01 -3.14
C ASN A 124 24.91 7.90 -2.21
N ASP A 125 25.79 6.97 -1.86
CA ASP A 125 25.48 5.82 -1.00
C ASP A 125 25.26 6.29 0.44
N ILE A 126 26.13 7.16 0.97
CA ILE A 126 25.93 7.79 2.28
C ILE A 126 24.58 8.50 2.36
N PHE A 127 24.22 9.22 1.29
CA PHE A 127 22.94 9.91 1.20
C PHE A 127 21.76 8.93 1.13
N ALA A 128 21.87 7.87 0.33
CA ALA A 128 20.83 6.85 0.17
C ALA A 128 20.55 6.11 1.48
N GLU A 129 21.62 5.64 2.14
CA GLU A 129 21.56 4.93 3.41
C GLU A 129 21.02 5.82 4.53
N THR A 130 21.45 7.08 4.59
CA THR A 130 20.92 8.06 5.54
C THR A 130 19.43 8.32 5.32
N LEU A 131 19.01 8.54 4.07
CA LEU A 131 17.61 8.75 3.73
C LEU A 131 16.77 7.51 4.04
N GLY A 132 17.25 6.32 3.70
CA GLY A 132 16.65 5.04 4.06
C GLY A 132 16.51 4.89 5.58
N GLY A 133 17.54 5.28 6.33
CA GLY A 133 17.54 5.32 7.78
C GLY A 133 16.43 6.20 8.34
N ILE A 134 16.27 7.42 7.81
CA ILE A 134 15.17 8.35 8.19
C ILE A 134 13.80 7.72 7.89
N ILE A 135 13.62 7.17 6.69
CA ILE A 135 12.35 6.54 6.28
C ILE A 135 12.00 5.38 7.21
N GLY A 136 12.95 4.51 7.54
CA GLY A 136 12.73 3.39 8.46
C GLY A 136 12.30 3.84 9.86
N VAL A 137 12.89 4.91 10.38
CA VAL A 137 12.51 5.49 11.68
C VAL A 137 11.09 6.07 11.63
N LEU A 138 10.78 6.85 10.60
CA LEU A 138 9.45 7.46 10.43
C LEU A 138 8.37 6.41 10.21
N ALA A 139 8.67 5.35 9.46
CA ALA A 139 7.73 4.25 9.20
C ALA A 139 7.32 3.54 10.50
N TRP A 140 8.21 3.44 11.50
CA TRP A 140 7.89 2.79 12.77
C TRP A 140 6.73 3.46 13.54
N TRP A 141 6.58 4.77 13.45
CA TRP A 141 5.56 5.50 14.21
C TRP A 141 4.11 5.02 13.94
N PRO A 142 3.65 4.92 12.68
CA PRO A 142 2.31 4.44 12.37
C PRO A 142 2.16 2.91 12.35
N THR A 143 3.24 2.14 12.16
CA THR A 143 3.15 0.68 11.93
C THR A 143 3.75 -0.17 13.04
N GLY A 144 4.62 0.38 13.89
CA GLY A 144 5.40 -0.36 14.88
C GLY A 144 4.55 -1.22 15.80
N GLY A 145 3.46 -0.67 16.35
CA GLY A 145 2.52 -1.45 17.18
C GLY A 145 1.88 -2.62 16.41
N ARG A 146 1.44 -2.38 15.17
CA ARG A 146 0.86 -3.44 14.32
C ARG A 146 1.90 -4.51 13.97
N PHE A 147 3.14 -4.10 13.74
CA PHE A 147 4.24 -5.02 13.46
C PHE A 147 4.60 -5.88 14.67
N THR A 148 4.66 -5.29 15.87
CA THR A 148 4.89 -6.07 17.09
C THR A 148 3.75 -7.04 17.37
N ASP A 149 2.51 -6.63 17.14
CA ASP A 149 1.33 -7.49 17.29
C ASP A 149 1.37 -8.63 16.26
N TRP A 150 1.71 -8.32 15.00
CA TRP A 150 1.89 -9.30 13.94
C TRP A 150 3.01 -10.30 14.27
N LEU A 151 4.15 -9.83 14.76
CA LEU A 151 5.30 -10.66 15.15
C LEU A 151 4.93 -11.58 16.33
N GLN A 152 4.29 -11.05 17.37
CA GLN A 152 3.78 -11.85 18.49
C GLN A 152 2.75 -12.88 18.01
N ALA A 153 1.90 -12.50 17.06
CA ALA A 153 0.92 -13.41 16.50
C ALA A 153 1.58 -14.60 15.79
N TRP A 154 2.81 -14.47 15.27
CA TRP A 154 3.62 -15.57 14.74
C TRP A 154 4.18 -16.50 15.81
N TRP A 155 3.98 -16.27 17.10
CA TRP A 155 4.31 -17.25 18.14
C TRP A 155 3.09 -17.85 18.81
N HIS A 156 2.01 -17.09 18.95
CA HIS A 156 0.77 -17.63 19.48
C HIS A 156 0.22 -18.71 18.54
N THR A 157 -0.21 -19.83 19.12
CA THR A 157 -0.83 -20.95 18.41
C THR A 157 -2.19 -20.54 17.86
N HIS A 158 -2.18 -20.00 16.64
CA HIS A 158 -3.39 -19.67 15.90
C HIS A 158 -3.87 -20.87 15.06
N THR A 159 -5.11 -20.79 14.59
CA THR A 159 -5.70 -21.77 13.67
C THR A 159 -4.83 -22.04 12.45
N ARG A 160 -4.92 -23.25 11.89
CA ARG A 160 -4.28 -23.58 10.60
C ARG A 160 -4.66 -22.58 9.49
N ALA A 161 -5.92 -22.13 9.49
CA ALA A 161 -6.46 -21.05 8.66
C ALA A 161 -5.57 -19.81 8.58
N THR A 162 -5.34 -19.20 9.73
CA THR A 162 -4.57 -17.97 9.91
C THR A 162 -3.09 -18.17 9.59
N LEU A 163 -2.54 -19.37 9.80
CA LEU A 163 -1.17 -19.66 9.40
C LEU A 163 -1.06 -19.76 7.87
N ALA A 164 -1.99 -20.45 7.21
CA ALA A 164 -2.03 -20.57 5.76
C ALA A 164 -2.19 -19.19 5.09
N GLU A 165 -3.08 -18.35 5.63
CA GLU A 165 -3.24 -16.98 5.15
C GLU A 165 -1.96 -16.15 5.27
N ARG A 166 -1.25 -16.26 6.40
CA ARG A 166 0.03 -15.54 6.55
C ARG A 166 1.10 -16.05 5.61
N LEU A 167 1.22 -17.37 5.45
CA LEU A 167 2.15 -17.95 4.49
C LEU A 167 1.83 -17.52 3.06
N ALA A 168 0.55 -17.41 2.70
CA ALA A 168 0.13 -16.90 1.40
C ALA A 168 0.60 -15.46 1.19
N TRP A 169 0.41 -14.58 2.18
CA TRP A 169 0.89 -13.19 2.10
C TRP A 169 2.42 -13.07 2.09
N THR A 170 3.13 -13.89 2.86
CA THR A 170 4.60 -13.94 2.84
C THR A 170 5.12 -14.44 1.49
N TYR A 171 4.50 -15.48 0.95
CA TYR A 171 4.84 -16.01 -0.38
C TYR A 171 4.59 -14.96 -1.46
N LEU A 172 3.42 -14.31 -1.44
CA LEU A 172 3.09 -13.24 -2.37
C LEU A 172 4.08 -12.07 -2.27
N ALA A 173 4.45 -11.65 -1.07
CA ALA A 173 5.46 -10.61 -0.90
C ALA A 173 6.80 -11.00 -1.54
N GLY A 174 7.21 -12.27 -1.42
CA GLY A 174 8.39 -12.82 -2.09
C GLY A 174 8.27 -12.80 -3.62
N VAL A 175 7.12 -13.22 -4.16
CA VAL A 175 6.86 -13.18 -5.62
C VAL A 175 6.88 -11.75 -6.14
N VAL A 176 6.23 -10.81 -5.44
CA VAL A 176 6.26 -9.39 -5.83
C VAL A 176 7.68 -8.86 -5.79
N PHE A 177 8.41 -9.08 -4.69
CA PHE A 177 9.79 -8.62 -4.57
C PHE A 177 10.67 -9.18 -5.70
N TYR A 178 10.58 -10.49 -5.96
CA TYR A 178 11.34 -11.14 -7.04
C TYR A 178 11.11 -10.50 -8.40
N ASN A 179 9.85 -10.17 -8.72
CA ASN A 179 9.45 -9.63 -10.01
C ASN A 179 9.73 -8.15 -10.19
N VAL A 180 10.02 -7.41 -9.11
CA VAL A 180 10.39 -5.98 -9.18
C VAL A 180 11.91 -5.78 -9.24
N LEU A 181 12.71 -6.78 -8.89
CA LEU A 181 14.17 -6.74 -9.06
C LEU A 181 14.55 -6.62 -10.55
N PRO A 182 15.61 -5.87 -10.89
CA PRO A 182 16.65 -5.31 -10.00
C PRO A 182 16.33 -3.93 -9.39
N LEU A 183 15.07 -3.47 -9.42
CA LEU A 183 14.62 -2.16 -8.91
C LEU A 183 15.05 -0.96 -9.77
N ASP A 184 15.33 -1.20 -11.05
CA ASP A 184 15.56 -0.18 -12.08
C ASP A 184 14.23 0.45 -12.55
N LEU A 185 13.52 1.04 -11.59
CA LEU A 185 12.20 1.62 -11.81
C LEU A 185 12.27 2.86 -12.70
N THR A 186 11.37 2.92 -13.68
CA THR A 186 11.17 4.06 -14.56
C THR A 186 9.77 4.65 -14.44
N ILE A 187 9.70 5.98 -14.42
CA ILE A 187 8.45 6.75 -14.54
C ILE A 187 8.49 7.59 -15.83
N SER A 188 9.59 7.50 -16.60
CA SER A 188 9.76 8.27 -17.83
C SER A 188 8.95 7.61 -18.96
N LEU A 189 8.02 8.38 -19.53
CA LEU A 189 7.23 7.92 -20.69
C LEU A 189 8.13 7.56 -21.89
N VAL A 190 9.29 8.19 -22.02
CA VAL A 190 10.26 7.89 -23.08
C VAL A 190 10.91 6.52 -22.86
N GLU A 191 11.28 6.19 -21.61
CA GLU A 191 11.87 4.88 -21.28
C GLU A 191 10.82 3.75 -21.46
N ILE A 192 9.56 4.00 -21.10
CA ILE A 192 8.44 3.07 -21.37
C ILE A 192 8.20 2.90 -22.87
N PHE A 193 8.30 3.98 -23.67
CA PHE A 193 8.17 3.90 -25.12
C PHE A 193 9.31 3.08 -25.76
N HIS A 194 10.56 3.27 -25.31
CA HIS A 194 11.68 2.43 -25.74
C HIS A 194 11.42 0.97 -25.42
N LYS A 195 10.92 0.70 -24.21
CA LYS A 195 10.58 -0.66 -23.78
C LYS A 195 9.53 -1.32 -24.69
N TRP A 196 8.50 -0.57 -25.10
CA TRP A 196 7.52 -1.06 -26.06
C TRP A 196 8.13 -1.31 -27.45
N ARG A 197 8.95 -0.38 -27.96
CA ARG A 197 9.62 -0.52 -29.25
C ARG A 197 10.58 -1.70 -29.28
N ASP A 198 11.25 -1.98 -28.17
CA ASP A 198 12.22 -3.06 -28.02
C ASP A 198 11.54 -4.43 -27.77
N GLY A 199 10.21 -4.51 -27.85
CA GLY A 199 9.46 -5.76 -27.75
C GLY A 199 9.22 -6.27 -26.33
N MET A 200 9.61 -5.52 -25.30
CA MET A 200 9.47 -5.92 -23.89
C MET A 200 8.05 -5.69 -23.32
N VAL A 201 7.09 -5.28 -24.15
CA VAL A 201 5.67 -5.16 -23.80
C VAL A 201 4.86 -6.01 -24.77
N VAL A 202 4.52 -7.22 -24.33
CA VAL A 202 3.87 -8.25 -25.15
C VAL A 202 2.38 -8.27 -24.83
N LEU A 203 1.57 -7.69 -25.73
CA LEU A 203 0.12 -7.58 -25.55
C LEU A 203 -0.65 -8.75 -26.18
N ILE A 204 -0.05 -9.42 -27.17
CA ILE A 204 -0.65 -10.57 -27.85
C ILE A 204 -0.22 -11.82 -27.08
N PRO A 205 -1.16 -12.55 -26.45
CA PRO A 205 -0.79 -13.70 -25.65
C PRO A 205 -0.14 -14.78 -26.53
N PHE A 206 0.89 -15.44 -25.97
CA PHE A 206 1.64 -16.53 -26.58
C PHE A 206 2.49 -16.15 -27.81
N SER A 207 2.64 -14.86 -28.13
CA SER A 207 3.39 -14.44 -29.33
C SER A 207 4.91 -14.58 -29.21
N ASP A 208 5.45 -14.61 -27.98
CA ASP A 208 6.89 -14.66 -27.70
C ASP A 208 7.35 -16.03 -27.14
N LEU A 209 6.54 -17.08 -27.32
CA LEU A 209 6.92 -18.42 -26.87
C LEU A 209 8.11 -18.99 -27.68
N PRO A 210 8.97 -19.80 -27.04
CA PRO A 210 10.01 -20.55 -27.74
C PRO A 210 9.45 -21.41 -28.88
N HIS A 211 10.22 -21.54 -29.96
CA HIS A 211 9.83 -22.38 -31.10
C HIS A 211 9.85 -23.87 -30.78
N ASP A 212 10.68 -24.28 -29.82
CA ASP A 212 10.73 -25.66 -29.33
C ASP A 212 9.55 -25.96 -28.39
N PRO A 213 8.68 -26.94 -28.70
CA PRO A 213 7.50 -27.23 -27.90
C PRO A 213 7.82 -27.68 -26.47
N ALA A 214 8.95 -28.35 -26.25
CA ALA A 214 9.34 -28.82 -24.93
C ALA A 214 9.73 -27.65 -24.03
N THR A 215 10.50 -26.70 -24.57
CA THR A 215 10.88 -25.46 -23.88
C THR A 215 9.67 -24.56 -23.64
N ALA A 216 8.79 -24.39 -24.63
CA ALA A 216 7.55 -23.61 -24.44
C ALA A 216 6.62 -24.22 -23.38
N LEU A 217 6.50 -25.55 -23.34
CA LEU A 217 5.74 -26.23 -22.29
C LEU A 217 6.39 -26.05 -20.90
N TYR A 218 7.72 -26.11 -20.84
CA TYR A 218 8.46 -25.88 -19.61
C TYR A 218 8.19 -24.47 -19.07
N ASP A 219 8.30 -23.44 -19.90
CA ASP A 219 8.09 -22.04 -19.51
C ASP A 219 6.66 -21.84 -18.96
N ILE A 220 5.64 -22.21 -19.76
CA ILE A 220 4.22 -22.14 -19.35
C ILE A 220 3.97 -22.89 -18.04
N ALA A 221 4.54 -24.09 -17.89
CA ALA A 221 4.36 -24.89 -16.68
C ALA A 221 5.02 -24.23 -15.48
N THR A 222 6.23 -23.70 -15.61
CA THR A 222 6.94 -23.03 -14.52
C THR A 222 6.20 -21.77 -14.06
N ASP A 223 5.70 -20.95 -14.98
CA ASP A 223 4.96 -19.74 -14.66
C ASP A 223 3.64 -20.06 -13.94
N ALA A 224 2.91 -21.07 -14.41
CA ALA A 224 1.72 -21.55 -13.73
C ALA A 224 2.02 -22.12 -12.34
N LEU A 225 3.13 -22.85 -12.17
CA LEU A 225 3.51 -23.44 -10.90
C LEU A 225 3.87 -22.38 -9.85
N ILE A 226 4.44 -21.23 -10.23
CA ILE A 226 4.72 -20.13 -9.30
C ILE A 226 3.44 -19.59 -8.64
N TRP A 227 2.30 -19.56 -9.33
CA TRP A 227 1.03 -19.05 -8.78
C TRP A 227 0.19 -20.09 -8.03
N THR A 228 0.55 -21.37 -8.16
CA THR A 228 -0.18 -22.49 -7.56
C THR A 228 -0.15 -22.46 -6.02
N PRO A 229 1.01 -22.31 -5.33
CA PRO A 229 1.08 -22.27 -3.87
C PRO A 229 0.24 -21.16 -3.25
N LEU A 230 0.25 -19.97 -3.87
CA LEU A 230 -0.51 -18.82 -3.38
C LEU A 230 -2.00 -19.14 -3.28
N THR A 231 -2.57 -19.62 -4.38
CA THR A 231 -4.00 -19.93 -4.47
C THR A 231 -4.38 -21.12 -3.59
N LEU A 232 -3.50 -22.12 -3.51
CA LEU A 232 -3.67 -23.27 -2.62
C LEU A 232 -3.76 -22.83 -1.16
N LEU A 233 -2.84 -21.97 -0.71
CA LEU A 233 -2.82 -21.49 0.68
C LEU A 233 -4.04 -20.63 1.03
N TRP A 234 -4.57 -19.84 0.09
CA TRP A 234 -5.84 -19.14 0.28
C TRP A 234 -7.07 -20.06 0.30
N ARG A 235 -7.00 -21.22 -0.38
CA ARG A 235 -8.11 -22.16 -0.50
C ARG A 235 -8.13 -23.26 0.58
N ILE A 236 -6.97 -23.66 1.12
CA ILE A 236 -6.83 -24.80 2.05
C ILE A 236 -7.60 -24.62 3.37
N ASP A 237 -7.92 -23.38 3.73
CA ASP A 237 -8.77 -23.06 4.88
C ASP A 237 -10.25 -23.41 4.67
N GLY A 238 -10.68 -23.64 3.42
CA GLY A 238 -12.07 -23.97 3.08
C GLY A 238 -13.06 -22.80 3.17
N THR A 239 -12.69 -21.69 3.82
CA THR A 239 -13.53 -20.48 4.00
C THR A 239 -13.77 -19.68 2.72
N ARG A 240 -12.82 -19.68 1.79
CA ARG A 240 -12.90 -18.95 0.51
C ARG A 240 -13.39 -19.88 -0.59
N SER A 241 -14.36 -19.45 -1.41
CA SER A 241 -14.79 -20.21 -2.60
C SER A 241 -13.66 -20.33 -3.63
N ALA A 242 -13.75 -21.35 -4.49
CA ALA A 242 -12.75 -21.59 -5.54
C ALA A 242 -12.59 -20.38 -6.47
N TRP A 243 -13.71 -19.77 -6.87
CA TRP A 243 -13.74 -18.58 -7.72
C TRP A 243 -13.12 -17.35 -7.07
N ARG A 244 -13.32 -17.19 -5.76
CA ARG A 244 -12.74 -16.07 -5.01
C ARG A 244 -11.23 -16.19 -4.89
N ALA A 245 -10.71 -17.38 -4.58
CA ALA A 245 -9.27 -17.61 -4.50
C ALA A 245 -8.62 -17.41 -5.88
N TRP A 246 -9.22 -17.98 -6.93
CA TRP A 246 -8.77 -17.80 -8.31
C TRP A 246 -8.75 -16.32 -8.73
N GLY A 247 -9.86 -15.59 -8.55
CA GLY A 247 -9.95 -14.19 -8.94
C GLY A 247 -9.00 -13.28 -8.15
N MET A 248 -8.73 -13.58 -6.87
CA MET A 248 -7.70 -12.86 -6.10
C MET A 248 -6.31 -13.05 -6.72
N THR A 249 -5.96 -14.26 -7.12
CA THR A 249 -4.66 -14.55 -7.75
C THR A 249 -4.52 -13.86 -9.10
N VAL A 250 -5.55 -13.95 -9.96
CA VAL A 250 -5.54 -13.27 -11.28
C VAL A 250 -5.40 -11.76 -11.12
N VAL A 251 -6.18 -11.12 -10.24
CA VAL A 251 -6.05 -9.67 -9.97
C VAL A 251 -4.66 -9.32 -9.46
N THR A 252 -4.06 -10.20 -8.65
CA THR A 252 -2.70 -9.98 -8.13
C THR A 252 -1.65 -10.11 -9.24
N ALA A 253 -1.78 -11.11 -10.12
CA ALA A 253 -0.90 -11.29 -11.27
C ALA A 253 -1.03 -10.12 -12.27
N THR A 254 -2.24 -9.69 -12.61
CA THR A 254 -2.45 -8.49 -13.45
C THR A 254 -1.85 -7.23 -12.82
N GLY A 255 -1.97 -7.07 -11.49
CA GLY A 255 -1.33 -5.96 -10.79
C GLY A 255 0.20 -6.05 -10.83
N LEU A 256 0.75 -7.26 -10.80
CA LEU A 256 2.18 -7.51 -10.92
C LEU A 256 2.70 -7.16 -12.32
N GLU A 257 2.04 -7.62 -13.37
CA GLU A 257 2.36 -7.26 -14.76
C GLU A 257 2.35 -5.74 -14.97
N PHE A 258 1.34 -5.08 -14.42
CA PHE A 258 1.26 -3.62 -14.47
C PHE A 258 2.44 -2.95 -13.76
N ILE A 259 2.90 -3.49 -12.63
CA ILE A 259 4.10 -2.97 -11.94
C ILE A 259 5.34 -3.21 -12.80
N GLN A 260 5.46 -4.38 -13.44
CA GLN A 260 6.60 -4.71 -14.30
C GLN A 260 6.71 -3.79 -15.51
N LEU A 261 5.61 -3.19 -15.99
CA LEU A 261 5.68 -2.13 -17.01
C LEU A 261 6.67 -1.02 -16.60
N PHE A 262 6.74 -0.69 -15.32
CA PHE A 262 7.62 0.34 -14.75
C PHE A 262 9.01 -0.18 -14.36
N VAL A 263 9.31 -1.47 -14.48
CA VAL A 263 10.64 -2.04 -14.22
C VAL A 263 11.37 -2.16 -15.55
N PHE A 264 12.38 -1.32 -15.81
CA PHE A 264 12.92 -1.16 -17.17
C PHE A 264 13.44 -2.47 -17.77
N SER A 265 14.14 -3.30 -16.97
CA SER A 265 14.72 -4.59 -17.40
C SER A 265 13.75 -5.76 -17.51
N ARG A 266 12.46 -5.62 -17.14
CA ARG A 266 11.49 -6.73 -17.14
C ARG A 266 10.57 -6.70 -18.34
N VAL A 267 10.30 -7.86 -18.94
CA VAL A 267 9.21 -7.98 -19.91
C VAL A 267 7.87 -7.95 -19.15
N SER A 268 6.87 -7.27 -19.71
CA SER A 268 5.48 -7.42 -19.26
C SER A 268 4.71 -8.14 -20.35
N ASP A 269 4.12 -9.28 -20.01
CA ASP A 269 3.48 -10.19 -20.96
C ASP A 269 2.08 -10.59 -20.49
N VAL A 270 1.09 -10.45 -21.38
CA VAL A 270 -0.28 -10.92 -21.13
C VAL A 270 -0.33 -12.45 -20.94
N THR A 271 0.61 -13.20 -21.50
CA THR A 271 0.80 -14.64 -21.29
C THR A 271 0.93 -14.98 -19.81
N ASP A 272 1.65 -14.17 -19.02
CA ASP A 272 1.88 -14.40 -17.59
C ASP A 272 0.58 -14.29 -16.76
N ILE A 273 -0.36 -13.46 -17.20
CA ILE A 273 -1.69 -13.38 -16.59
C ILE A 273 -2.48 -14.68 -16.84
N LEU A 274 -2.33 -15.26 -18.03
CA LEU A 274 -3.00 -16.51 -18.42
C LEU A 274 -2.38 -17.72 -17.72
N THR A 275 -1.05 -17.81 -17.64
CA THR A 275 -0.35 -18.87 -16.90
C THR A 275 -0.63 -18.74 -15.40
N ALA A 276 -0.68 -17.53 -14.84
CA ALA A 276 -1.13 -17.29 -13.47
C ALA A 276 -2.55 -17.77 -13.21
N SER A 277 -3.47 -17.56 -14.16
CA SER A 277 -4.84 -18.07 -14.10
C SER A 277 -4.89 -19.60 -14.08
N LEU A 278 -4.07 -20.27 -14.90
CA LEU A 278 -3.92 -21.74 -14.90
C LEU A 278 -3.36 -22.25 -13.57
N GLY A 279 -2.30 -21.62 -13.07
CA GLY A 279 -1.73 -21.90 -11.76
C GLY A 279 -2.73 -21.71 -10.63
N ALA A 280 -3.54 -20.67 -10.71
CA ALA A 280 -4.60 -20.40 -9.76
C ALA A 280 -5.70 -21.47 -9.81
N ALA A 281 -6.07 -21.94 -11.00
CA ALA A 281 -7.04 -23.03 -11.15
C ALA A 281 -6.51 -24.31 -10.50
N LEU A 282 -5.25 -24.68 -10.77
CA LEU A 282 -4.59 -25.83 -10.16
C LEU A 282 -4.53 -25.71 -8.64
N GLY A 283 -4.06 -24.57 -8.11
CA GLY A 283 -3.96 -24.32 -6.67
C GLY A 283 -5.34 -24.35 -5.98
N SER A 284 -6.37 -23.80 -6.62
CA SER A 284 -7.74 -23.82 -6.12
C SER A 284 -8.35 -25.24 -6.11
N PHE A 285 -8.07 -26.03 -7.15
CA PHE A 285 -8.47 -27.44 -7.23
C PHE A 285 -7.80 -28.26 -6.12
N VAL A 286 -6.46 -28.20 -6.02
CA VAL A 286 -5.69 -28.94 -5.01
C VAL A 286 -6.05 -28.49 -3.61
N GLY A 287 -6.12 -27.19 -3.35
CA GLY A 287 -6.52 -26.64 -2.05
C GLY A 287 -7.94 -27.05 -1.65
N GLY A 288 -8.88 -27.08 -2.62
CA GLY A 288 -10.25 -27.54 -2.39
C GLY A 288 -10.34 -29.04 -2.13
N TYR A 289 -9.54 -29.85 -2.82
CA TYR A 289 -9.45 -31.29 -2.58
C TYR A 289 -8.86 -31.61 -1.20
N LEU A 290 -7.78 -30.94 -0.81
CA LEU A 290 -7.17 -31.08 0.51
C LEU A 290 -8.11 -30.64 1.63
N ALA A 291 -8.91 -29.59 1.42
CA ALA A 291 -9.93 -29.17 2.37
C ALA A 291 -11.09 -30.18 2.50
N LYS A 292 -11.48 -30.85 1.40
CA LYS A 292 -12.59 -31.84 1.38
C LYS A 292 -12.20 -33.21 1.96
N ARG A 293 -10.96 -33.67 1.76
CA ARG A 293 -10.45 -34.98 2.25
C ARG A 293 -10.26 -35.05 3.77
N GLU A 294 -10.60 -33.99 4.50
CA GLU A 294 -10.45 -33.91 5.96
C GLU A 294 -11.70 -34.34 6.76
N ALA A 295 -12.72 -34.92 6.12
CA ALA A 295 -13.82 -35.62 6.80
C ALA A 295 -13.34 -37.00 7.34
N PRO A 296 -13.76 -37.43 8.55
CA PRO A 296 -13.18 -38.60 9.19
C PRO A 296 -13.70 -39.86 8.50
N VAL A 297 -12.82 -40.81 8.14
CA VAL A 297 -13.01 -42.27 8.25
C VAL A 297 -11.78 -42.97 7.65
N GLY A 298 -11.21 -43.90 8.43
CA GLY A 298 -10.27 -44.92 7.96
C GLY A 298 -9.01 -45.05 8.81
N LYS A 299 -8.77 -46.24 9.39
CA LYS A 299 -7.46 -46.61 9.97
C LYS A 299 -6.38 -46.35 8.89
N PRO A 300 -5.29 -45.62 9.19
CA PRO A 300 -4.22 -45.45 8.22
C PRO A 300 -3.67 -46.83 7.86
N LEU A 301 -3.61 -47.17 6.57
CA LEU A 301 -2.83 -48.32 6.11
C LEU A 301 -1.40 -48.16 6.65
N ALA A 302 -0.82 -49.24 7.18
CA ALA A 302 0.51 -49.22 7.80
C ALA A 302 1.62 -48.68 6.87
N TRP A 303 1.45 -48.84 5.55
CA TRP A 303 2.36 -48.34 4.51
C TRP A 303 2.29 -46.80 4.34
N GLY A 304 1.17 -46.17 4.70
CA GLY A 304 0.98 -44.72 4.59
C GLY A 304 1.79 -43.88 5.59
N ALA A 305 2.37 -44.51 6.62
CA ALA A 305 3.25 -43.86 7.59
C ALA A 305 4.68 -43.66 7.06
N TRP A 306 5.12 -44.51 6.13
CA TRP A 306 6.46 -44.46 5.52
C TRP A 306 6.49 -43.75 4.17
N LEU A 307 5.33 -43.57 3.53
CA LEU A 307 5.18 -42.82 2.27
C LEU A 307 5.91 -41.46 2.26
N PRO A 308 5.87 -40.61 3.31
CA PRO A 308 6.61 -39.34 3.31
C PRO A 308 8.13 -39.53 3.19
N PHE A 309 8.69 -40.59 3.78
CA PHE A 309 10.11 -40.90 3.69
C PHE A 309 10.49 -41.47 2.32
N ALA A 310 9.62 -42.29 1.72
CA ALA A 310 9.81 -42.75 0.34
C ALA A 310 9.78 -41.57 -0.66
N LEU A 311 8.85 -40.63 -0.48
CA LEU A 311 8.80 -39.39 -1.27
C LEU A 311 10.02 -38.50 -1.00
N ALA A 312 10.50 -38.42 0.24
CA ALA A 312 11.73 -37.71 0.56
C ALA A 312 12.94 -38.35 -0.14
N ALA A 313 13.04 -39.68 -0.17
CA ALA A 313 14.10 -40.39 -0.89
C ALA A 313 14.03 -40.16 -2.40
N GLY A 314 12.83 -40.23 -3.00
CA GLY A 314 12.63 -39.87 -4.41
C GLY A 314 12.99 -38.41 -4.72
N TRP A 315 12.65 -37.49 -3.82
CA TRP A 315 13.02 -36.08 -3.97
C TRP A 315 14.53 -35.85 -3.82
N MET A 316 15.21 -36.56 -2.92
CA MET A 316 16.67 -36.53 -2.83
C MET A 316 17.33 -37.01 -4.13
N ALA A 317 16.81 -38.08 -4.74
CA ALA A 317 17.28 -38.53 -6.05
C ALA A 317 17.04 -37.47 -7.15
N ALA A 318 15.88 -36.80 -7.14
CA ALA A 318 15.60 -35.70 -8.06
C ALA A 318 16.54 -34.50 -7.84
N LEU A 319 16.87 -34.16 -6.59
CA LEU A 319 17.84 -33.11 -6.28
C LEU A 319 19.23 -33.46 -6.83
N LEU A 320 19.71 -34.68 -6.58
CA LEU A 320 20.97 -35.15 -7.16
C LEU A 320 20.94 -35.06 -8.68
N PHE A 321 19.83 -35.49 -9.31
CA PHE A 321 19.69 -35.42 -10.76
C PHE A 321 19.79 -33.98 -11.28
N VAL A 322 18.99 -33.07 -10.74
CA VAL A 322 18.92 -31.67 -11.19
C VAL A 322 20.23 -30.91 -10.96
N PHE A 323 20.87 -31.13 -9.81
CA PHE A 323 22.09 -30.38 -9.46
C PHE A 323 23.37 -30.97 -10.04
N TRP A 324 23.38 -32.25 -10.42
CA TRP A 324 24.52 -32.88 -11.07
C TRP A 324 24.42 -32.96 -12.60
N PHE A 325 23.27 -32.72 -13.21
CA PHE A 325 23.14 -32.60 -14.66
C PHE A 325 24.11 -31.52 -15.22
N PRO A 326 24.91 -31.81 -16.28
CA PRO A 326 24.81 -32.94 -17.23
C PRO A 326 25.53 -34.26 -16.88
N PHE A 327 26.00 -34.45 -15.64
CA PHE A 327 26.70 -35.66 -15.16
C PHE A 327 28.09 -35.94 -15.78
N ASP A 328 28.76 -34.92 -16.31
CA ASP A 328 30.15 -35.03 -16.80
C ASP A 328 31.17 -34.96 -15.65
N PHE A 329 31.23 -36.01 -14.84
CA PHE A 329 32.14 -36.06 -13.69
C PHE A 329 33.59 -36.29 -14.10
N ARG A 330 34.47 -35.36 -13.73
CA ARG A 330 35.92 -35.47 -13.87
C ARG A 330 36.56 -35.79 -12.53
N THR A 331 37.21 -36.95 -12.46
CA THR A 331 37.85 -37.49 -11.24
C THR A 331 39.36 -37.25 -11.19
N ASP A 332 39.92 -36.51 -12.15
CA ASP A 332 41.35 -36.17 -12.16
C ASP A 332 41.73 -35.41 -10.89
N GLY A 333 42.71 -35.94 -10.14
CA GLY A 333 43.16 -35.36 -8.88
C GLY A 333 43.70 -33.95 -9.02
N ALA A 334 44.31 -33.59 -10.16
CA ALA A 334 44.77 -32.23 -10.43
C ALA A 334 43.58 -31.27 -10.61
N PHE A 335 42.54 -31.71 -11.32
CA PHE A 335 41.31 -30.97 -11.55
C PHE A 335 40.51 -30.76 -10.25
N VAL A 336 40.37 -31.80 -9.43
CA VAL A 336 39.66 -31.68 -8.14
C VAL A 336 40.44 -30.77 -7.18
N LYS A 337 41.77 -30.91 -7.09
CA LYS A 337 42.59 -30.11 -6.17
C LYS A 337 42.55 -28.61 -6.49
N SER A 338 42.52 -28.23 -7.77
CA SER A 338 42.44 -26.81 -8.16
C SER A 338 41.11 -26.15 -7.81
N ARG A 339 40.08 -26.96 -7.52
CA ARG A 339 38.69 -26.54 -7.27
C ARG A 339 38.29 -26.64 -5.81
N LEU A 340 39.22 -27.02 -4.92
CA LEU A 340 39.03 -27.02 -3.46
C LEU A 340 39.20 -25.63 -2.83
N ASP A 341 39.56 -24.62 -3.63
CA ASP A 341 39.66 -23.21 -3.23
C ASP A 341 38.33 -22.65 -2.71
N PHE A 342 37.18 -23.23 -3.10
CA PHE A 342 35.87 -22.83 -2.61
C PHE A 342 35.73 -22.88 -1.08
N VAL A 343 36.50 -23.74 -0.40
CA VAL A 343 36.51 -23.83 1.08
C VAL A 343 37.10 -22.57 1.72
N GLN A 344 37.95 -21.84 0.99
CA GLN A 344 38.57 -20.60 1.43
C GLN A 344 37.75 -19.36 1.08
N ARG A 345 36.73 -19.49 0.20
CA ARG A 345 35.85 -18.38 -0.19
C ARG A 345 34.91 -18.01 0.94
N VAL A 346 34.64 -16.72 1.06
CA VAL A 346 33.71 -16.20 2.06
C VAL A 346 32.26 -16.30 1.53
N PRO A 347 31.26 -16.52 2.41
CA PRO A 347 29.86 -16.57 1.98
C PRO A 347 29.45 -15.35 1.14
N PHE A 348 28.66 -15.57 0.10
CA PHE A 348 28.20 -14.57 -0.87
C PHE A 348 29.27 -13.95 -1.80
N GLU A 349 30.54 -14.40 -1.77
CA GLU A 349 31.57 -13.89 -2.69
C GLU A 349 31.20 -14.13 -4.16
N VAL A 350 30.72 -15.32 -4.53
CA VAL A 350 30.31 -15.63 -5.91
C VAL A 350 29.10 -14.80 -6.35
N TYR A 351 28.19 -14.51 -5.41
CA TYR A 351 26.98 -13.75 -5.65
C TYR A 351 27.26 -12.27 -5.90
N TYR A 352 28.32 -11.72 -5.29
CA TYR A 352 28.77 -10.34 -5.48
C TYR A 352 29.17 -10.04 -6.93
N PHE A 353 29.79 -10.99 -7.63
CA PHE A 353 30.24 -10.80 -9.01
C PHE A 353 29.15 -11.11 -10.05
N GLY A 354 27.99 -11.61 -9.63
CA GLY A 354 26.83 -11.84 -10.49
C GLY A 354 25.92 -10.62 -10.57
N THR A 355 24.92 -10.68 -11.46
CA THR A 355 23.83 -9.71 -11.43
C THR A 355 22.92 -9.95 -10.21
N GLU A 356 22.31 -8.90 -9.69
CA GLU A 356 21.40 -8.96 -8.53
C GLU A 356 20.25 -9.94 -8.79
N TYR A 357 19.75 -9.93 -10.03
CA TYR A 357 18.72 -10.87 -10.46
C TYR A 357 19.20 -12.31 -10.40
N ARG A 358 20.37 -12.62 -10.97
CA ARG A 358 20.93 -13.98 -10.93
C ARG A 358 21.21 -14.42 -9.50
N ALA A 359 21.76 -13.53 -8.68
CA ALA A 359 22.03 -13.78 -7.28
C ALA A 359 20.74 -14.19 -6.55
N ILE A 360 19.66 -13.42 -6.67
CA ILE A 360 18.41 -13.71 -5.97
C ILE A 360 17.72 -14.96 -6.54
N THR A 361 17.80 -15.18 -7.85
CA THR A 361 17.31 -16.41 -8.48
C THR A 361 18.02 -17.64 -7.93
N GLU A 362 19.35 -17.61 -7.78
CA GLU A 362 20.09 -18.73 -7.19
C GLU A 362 19.78 -18.90 -5.70
N VAL A 363 19.61 -17.82 -4.93
CA VAL A 363 19.15 -17.91 -3.53
C VAL A 363 17.79 -18.61 -3.44
N LEU A 364 16.82 -18.18 -4.25
CA LEU A 364 15.48 -18.77 -4.27
C LEU A 364 15.52 -20.22 -4.75
N ARG A 365 16.28 -20.51 -5.81
CA ARG A 365 16.45 -21.87 -6.33
C ARG A 365 17.00 -22.80 -5.25
N LYS A 366 18.13 -22.47 -4.62
CA LYS A 366 18.75 -23.32 -3.59
C LYS A 366 17.84 -23.48 -2.38
N THR A 367 17.17 -22.43 -1.91
CA THR A 367 16.28 -22.52 -0.74
C THR A 367 14.98 -23.27 -1.05
N LEU A 368 14.32 -22.98 -2.18
CA LEU A 368 13.01 -23.55 -2.53
C LEU A 368 13.10 -25.01 -3.00
N PHE A 369 14.19 -25.44 -3.65
CA PHE A 369 14.35 -26.86 -4.02
C PHE A 369 14.54 -27.77 -2.80
N PHE A 370 15.16 -27.28 -1.72
CA PHE A 370 15.39 -28.05 -0.50
C PHE A 370 14.26 -27.95 0.53
N ALA A 371 13.41 -26.92 0.47
CA ALA A 371 12.25 -26.79 1.36
C ALA A 371 11.27 -28.00 1.32
N PRO A 372 10.92 -28.58 0.15
CA PRO A 372 10.12 -29.80 0.07
C PRO A 372 10.73 -30.98 0.81
N LEU A 373 12.06 -31.16 0.74
CA LEU A 373 12.76 -32.23 1.48
C LEU A 373 12.51 -32.09 2.98
N GLY A 374 12.69 -30.89 3.53
CA GLY A 374 12.39 -30.60 4.94
C GLY A 374 10.92 -30.85 5.30
N GLY A 375 9.99 -30.44 4.43
CA GLY A 375 8.56 -30.65 4.64
C GLY A 375 8.16 -32.13 4.65
N LEU A 376 8.67 -32.93 3.71
CA LEU A 376 8.43 -34.37 3.64
C LEU A 376 8.99 -35.10 4.87
N LEU A 377 10.19 -34.73 5.32
CA LEU A 377 10.78 -35.25 6.56
C LEU A 377 9.96 -34.88 7.80
N ALA A 378 9.51 -33.63 7.92
CA ALA A 378 8.64 -33.20 9.02
C ALA A 378 7.32 -33.95 9.04
N TRP A 379 6.74 -34.18 7.87
CA TRP A 379 5.51 -34.95 7.71
C TRP A 379 5.69 -36.42 8.11
N GLY A 380 6.78 -37.05 7.68
CA GLY A 380 7.17 -38.40 8.09
C GLY A 380 7.34 -38.51 9.60
N VAL A 381 8.16 -37.65 10.21
CA VAL A 381 8.40 -37.63 11.66
C VAL A 381 7.09 -37.42 12.45
N ALA A 382 6.20 -36.54 11.99
CA ALA A 382 4.94 -36.26 12.67
C ALA A 382 3.98 -37.46 12.69
N ARG A 383 4.00 -38.30 11.66
CA ARG A 383 3.15 -39.50 11.56
C ARG A 383 3.63 -40.68 12.40
N GLN A 384 4.89 -40.67 12.83
CA GLN A 384 5.46 -41.78 13.58
C GLN A 384 5.08 -41.75 15.07
N PRO A 385 5.06 -42.92 15.75
CA PRO A 385 4.80 -43.03 17.18
C PRO A 385 5.82 -42.22 17.99
N TRP A 386 5.43 -41.75 19.18
CA TRP A 386 6.27 -40.88 20.03
C TRP A 386 7.70 -41.41 20.25
N ARG A 387 7.87 -42.74 20.41
CA ARG A 387 9.16 -43.41 20.60
C ARG A 387 10.15 -43.17 19.46
N TRP A 388 9.68 -43.07 18.21
CA TRP A 388 10.52 -42.90 17.02
C TRP A 388 10.74 -41.44 16.63
N ARG A 389 9.97 -40.49 17.19
CA ARG A 389 10.03 -39.07 16.79
C ARG A 389 11.38 -38.41 17.09
N GLY A 390 12.01 -38.77 18.21
CA GLY A 390 13.33 -38.23 18.60
C GLY A 390 14.44 -38.69 17.65
N PRO A 391 14.67 -40.01 17.50
CA PRO A 391 15.67 -40.54 16.58
C PRO A 391 15.45 -40.08 15.13
N LEU A 392 14.21 -40.14 14.62
CA LEU A 392 13.91 -39.71 13.25
C LEU A 392 14.06 -38.19 13.05
N PHE A 393 13.87 -37.38 14.10
CA PHE A 393 14.21 -35.97 14.05
C PHE A 393 15.72 -35.76 13.89
N ALA A 394 16.55 -36.49 14.64
CA ALA A 394 18.01 -36.42 14.50
C ALA A 394 18.46 -36.84 13.10
N VAL A 395 17.91 -37.94 12.57
CA VAL A 395 18.17 -38.39 11.19
C VAL A 395 17.72 -37.33 10.18
N ALA A 396 16.54 -36.73 10.35
CA ALA A 396 16.07 -35.67 9.46
C ALA A 396 17.02 -34.46 9.47
N MET A 397 17.49 -34.02 10.64
CA MET A 397 18.45 -32.91 10.73
C MET A 397 19.79 -33.25 10.06
N LEU A 398 20.27 -34.49 10.24
CA LEU A 398 21.48 -34.97 9.57
C LEU A 398 21.32 -34.97 8.05
N VAL A 399 20.20 -35.51 7.54
CA VAL A 399 19.89 -35.50 6.09
C VAL A 399 19.86 -34.08 5.54
N LEU A 400 19.25 -33.12 6.25
CA LEU A 400 19.16 -31.73 5.80
C LEU A 400 20.53 -31.03 5.72
N VAL A 401 21.51 -31.43 6.52
CA VAL A 401 22.87 -30.88 6.48
C VAL A 401 23.72 -31.60 5.43
N LEU A 402 23.64 -32.94 5.39
CA LEU A 402 24.49 -33.78 4.55
C LEU A 402 24.09 -33.77 3.08
N MET A 403 22.81 -33.68 2.74
CA MET A 403 22.38 -33.70 1.33
C MET A 403 22.92 -32.51 0.52
N PRO A 404 22.78 -31.26 0.98
CA PRO A 404 23.43 -30.13 0.32
C PRO A 404 24.95 -30.31 0.23
N ALA A 405 25.60 -30.84 1.28
CA ALA A 405 27.05 -31.03 1.30
C ALA A 405 27.48 -32.05 0.24
N LEU A 406 26.74 -33.15 0.10
CA LEU A 406 26.96 -34.16 -0.94
C LEU A 406 26.82 -33.56 -2.34
N ILE A 407 25.82 -32.70 -2.55
CA ILE A 407 25.59 -32.04 -3.84
C ILE A 407 26.78 -31.13 -4.19
N GLU A 408 27.17 -30.23 -3.28
CA GLU A 408 28.28 -29.29 -3.51
C GLU A 408 29.62 -30.02 -3.68
N LEU A 409 29.89 -31.07 -2.90
CA LEU A 409 31.09 -31.92 -3.09
C LEU A 409 31.09 -32.61 -4.46
N GLY A 410 29.94 -33.08 -4.93
CA GLY A 410 29.82 -33.63 -6.30
C GLY A 410 30.04 -32.57 -7.37
N GLN A 411 29.64 -31.32 -7.14
CA GLN A 411 29.83 -30.22 -8.09
C GLN A 411 31.29 -29.79 -8.24
N VAL A 412 32.17 -30.07 -7.27
CA VAL A 412 33.63 -29.89 -7.41
C VAL A 412 34.14 -30.65 -8.63
N MET A 413 33.60 -31.85 -8.86
CA MET A 413 33.97 -32.77 -9.93
C MET A 413 33.29 -32.46 -11.28
N LEU A 414 32.38 -31.48 -11.35
CA LEU A 414 31.63 -31.14 -12.57
C LEU A 414 32.17 -29.85 -13.22
N PRO A 415 32.71 -29.89 -14.46
CA PRO A 415 33.35 -28.72 -15.10
C PRO A 415 32.49 -27.47 -15.19
N GLU A 416 31.21 -27.65 -15.53
CA GLU A 416 30.26 -26.55 -15.78
C GLU A 416 29.59 -26.01 -14.51
N LYS A 417 29.86 -26.62 -13.35
CA LYS A 417 29.31 -26.18 -12.06
C LYS A 417 30.40 -25.54 -11.22
N ILE A 418 30.01 -24.74 -10.24
CA ILE A 418 30.92 -24.15 -9.26
C ILE A 418 30.38 -24.56 -7.90
N ALA A 419 31.18 -25.27 -7.12
CA ALA A 419 30.85 -25.56 -5.72
C ALA A 419 31.02 -24.29 -4.90
N ASP A 420 30.08 -24.03 -3.98
CA ASP A 420 30.09 -22.83 -3.15
C ASP A 420 29.54 -23.10 -1.74
N THR A 421 30.21 -22.52 -0.73
CA THR A 421 29.79 -22.68 0.68
C THR A 421 28.47 -21.96 0.98
N THR A 422 28.15 -20.89 0.22
CA THR A 422 26.88 -20.17 0.31
C THR A 422 25.74 -21.05 -0.18
N ASP A 423 25.93 -21.76 -1.29
CA ASP A 423 24.91 -22.63 -1.87
C ASP A 423 24.54 -23.77 -0.91
N TRP A 424 25.54 -24.38 -0.28
CA TRP A 424 25.35 -25.35 0.81
C TRP A 424 24.50 -24.77 1.95
N PHE A 425 24.89 -23.59 2.44
CA PHE A 425 24.24 -22.94 3.57
C PHE A 425 22.78 -22.57 3.25
N LEU A 426 22.52 -22.03 2.06
CA LEU A 426 21.19 -21.66 1.59
C LEU A 426 20.28 -22.88 1.43
N ALA A 427 20.79 -23.96 0.85
CA ALA A 427 20.05 -25.21 0.72
C ALA A 427 19.71 -25.83 2.09
N TRP A 428 20.66 -25.83 3.03
CA TRP A 428 20.41 -26.26 4.41
C TRP A 428 19.33 -25.42 5.10
N MET A 429 19.42 -24.10 5.01
CA MET A 429 18.43 -23.17 5.55
C MET A 429 17.04 -23.35 4.92
N GLY A 430 16.97 -23.58 3.61
CA GLY A 430 15.74 -23.91 2.89
C GLY A 430 15.08 -25.18 3.43
N GLY A 431 15.88 -26.23 3.63
CA GLY A 431 15.43 -27.48 4.26
C GLY A 431 14.90 -27.28 5.68
N LEU A 432 15.60 -26.51 6.51
CA LEU A 432 15.15 -26.17 7.87
C LEU A 432 13.84 -25.38 7.88
N ALA A 433 13.71 -24.40 6.98
CA ALA A 433 12.50 -23.61 6.82
C ALA A 433 11.30 -24.49 6.43
N GLY A 434 11.47 -25.37 5.43
CA GLY A 434 10.45 -26.32 5.01
C GLY A 434 10.01 -27.28 6.12
N TYR A 435 10.97 -27.80 6.90
CA TYR A 435 10.69 -28.63 8.08
C TYR A 435 9.90 -27.87 9.14
N GLY A 436 10.34 -26.65 9.48
CA GLY A 436 9.72 -25.79 10.47
C GLY A 436 8.27 -25.40 10.11
N VAL A 437 8.05 -24.94 8.88
CA VAL A 437 6.73 -24.54 8.36
C VAL A 437 5.77 -25.74 8.37
N THR A 438 6.20 -26.89 7.86
CA THR A 438 5.35 -28.08 7.79
C THR A 438 5.02 -28.62 9.18
N ARG A 439 6.01 -28.71 10.07
CA ARG A 439 5.79 -29.10 11.48
C ARG A 439 4.78 -28.18 12.16
N ARG A 440 4.82 -26.88 11.86
CA ARG A 440 3.91 -25.89 12.42
C ARG A 440 2.48 -26.04 11.89
N ILE A 441 2.32 -26.23 10.58
CA ILE A 441 1.02 -26.50 9.95
C ILE A 441 0.40 -27.78 10.53
N LEU A 442 1.18 -28.85 10.70
CA LEU A 442 0.72 -30.12 11.23
C LEU A 442 0.33 -30.06 12.71
N ARG A 443 0.91 -29.14 13.49
CA ARG A 443 0.61 -28.94 14.92
C ARG A 443 -0.46 -27.88 15.20
N ALA A 444 -0.78 -27.02 14.23
CA ALA A 444 -1.72 -25.93 14.43
C ALA A 444 -3.16 -26.47 14.66
N PRO A 445 -3.88 -25.98 15.70
CA PRO A 445 -5.26 -26.38 15.93
C PRO A 445 -6.15 -25.99 14.74
N ARG A 446 -7.10 -26.85 14.39
CA ARG A 446 -7.93 -26.66 13.17
C ARG A 446 -9.05 -25.65 13.38
N HIS A 447 -9.64 -25.59 14.57
CA HIS A 447 -10.70 -24.66 14.95
C HIS A 447 -10.36 -24.03 16.29
N VAL A 448 -10.50 -22.71 16.41
CA VAL A 448 -10.60 -22.05 17.71
C VAL A 448 -12.09 -22.01 18.04
N ALA A 449 -12.52 -22.77 19.04
CA ALA A 449 -13.81 -22.51 19.68
C ALA A 449 -13.72 -21.10 20.25
N THR A 450 -14.43 -20.14 19.66
CA THR A 450 -14.53 -18.80 20.22
C THR A 450 -15.28 -18.89 21.55
N PRO A 451 -14.68 -18.48 22.69
CA PRO A 451 -15.47 -18.19 23.87
C PRO A 451 -16.36 -17.01 23.49
N ARG A 452 -17.68 -17.22 23.45
CA ARG A 452 -18.64 -16.11 23.45
C ARG A 452 -18.48 -15.39 24.78
N MET A 453 -17.60 -14.39 24.84
CA MET A 453 -17.66 -13.41 25.91
C MET A 453 -18.98 -12.62 25.73
N PRO A 454 -19.84 -12.54 26.75
CA PRO A 454 -20.98 -11.64 26.70
C PRO A 454 -20.43 -10.22 26.60
N LEU A 455 -20.80 -9.52 25.52
CA LEU A 455 -20.55 -8.09 25.40
C LEU A 455 -21.20 -7.41 26.61
N HIS A 456 -20.39 -6.83 27.50
CA HIS A 456 -20.88 -5.87 28.47
C HIS A 456 -21.54 -4.73 27.71
N THR A 457 -22.86 -4.66 27.81
CA THR A 457 -23.67 -3.55 27.32
C THR A 457 -23.38 -2.36 28.22
N GLU A 458 -22.39 -1.55 27.87
CA GLU A 458 -22.29 -0.19 28.43
C GLU A 458 -23.56 0.56 28.05
N SER A 459 -24.37 0.86 29.08
CA SER A 459 -25.54 1.71 29.00
C SER A 459 -25.12 3.13 28.65
N VAL A 460 -25.16 3.47 27.35
CA VAL A 460 -25.00 4.87 26.92
C VAL A 460 -26.33 5.59 27.12
N SER A 461 -26.29 6.58 27.99
CA SER A 461 -27.35 7.50 28.36
C SER A 461 -28.14 8.04 27.17
N SER A 462 -29.46 7.91 27.24
CA SER A 462 -30.43 8.45 26.30
C SER A 462 -30.76 9.90 26.65
N SER A 463 -30.07 10.88 26.05
CA SER A 463 -30.54 12.29 26.10
C SER A 463 -30.32 13.23 24.87
N PRO A 464 -29.96 12.81 23.64
CA PRO A 464 -29.77 13.78 22.54
C PRO A 464 -31.01 14.03 21.65
N THR A 465 -32.18 13.42 21.92
CA THR A 465 -33.31 13.39 20.97
C THR A 465 -33.94 14.74 20.66
N VAL A 466 -34.05 15.62 21.66
CA VAL A 466 -34.77 16.90 21.51
C VAL A 466 -33.91 17.92 20.74
N ARG A 467 -32.60 17.97 20.99
CA ARG A 467 -31.67 18.89 20.28
C ARG A 467 -31.55 18.59 18.77
N MET A 468 -31.73 17.34 18.35
CA MET A 468 -31.53 16.95 16.94
C MET A 468 -32.71 17.30 16.02
N ARG A 469 -33.95 17.39 16.55
CA ARG A 469 -35.14 17.74 15.75
C ARG A 469 -35.17 19.22 15.34
N TRP A 470 -34.69 20.11 16.21
CA TRP A 470 -34.67 21.56 15.96
C TRP A 470 -33.44 22.04 15.20
N HIS A 471 -32.44 21.18 14.96
CA HIS A 471 -31.19 21.59 14.33
C HIS A 471 -31.37 22.13 12.90
N MET A 472 -32.11 21.43 12.04
CA MET A 472 -32.33 21.88 10.65
C MET A 472 -33.11 23.21 10.60
N PRO A 473 -34.25 23.37 11.30
CA PRO A 473 -34.95 24.66 11.36
C PRO A 473 -34.07 25.81 11.88
N LEU A 474 -33.26 25.57 12.93
CA LEU A 474 -32.38 26.59 13.50
C LEU A 474 -31.25 26.99 12.54
N VAL A 475 -30.64 26.02 11.85
CA VAL A 475 -29.62 26.30 10.83
C VAL A 475 -30.20 27.10 9.68
N LEU A 476 -31.36 26.68 9.15
CA LEU A 476 -32.01 27.38 8.04
C LEU A 476 -32.47 28.78 8.45
N GLY A 477 -33.09 28.93 9.63
CA GLY A 477 -33.50 30.24 10.15
C GLY A 477 -32.32 31.17 10.42
N GLY A 478 -31.24 30.65 11.02
CA GLY A 478 -30.03 31.42 11.30
C GLY A 478 -29.29 31.85 10.02
N MET A 479 -29.12 30.94 9.06
CA MET A 479 -28.51 31.27 7.76
C MET A 479 -29.40 32.21 6.94
N GLY A 480 -30.71 32.00 6.94
CA GLY A 480 -31.67 32.89 6.28
C GLY A 480 -31.64 34.30 6.86
N ALA A 481 -31.62 34.44 8.19
CA ALA A 481 -31.47 35.74 8.84
C ALA A 481 -30.12 36.40 8.53
N LEU A 482 -29.04 35.61 8.46
CA LEU A 482 -27.70 36.10 8.11
C LEU A 482 -27.64 36.60 6.66
N PHE A 483 -28.16 35.84 5.70
CA PHE A 483 -28.19 36.25 4.29
C PHE A 483 -29.10 37.47 4.08
N TRP A 484 -30.27 37.49 4.70
CA TRP A 484 -31.16 38.64 4.66
C TRP A 484 -30.49 39.88 5.26
N GLY A 485 -29.86 39.76 6.43
CA GLY A 485 -29.13 40.87 7.06
C GLY A 485 -27.96 41.36 6.21
N ALA A 486 -27.17 40.45 5.63
CA ALA A 486 -26.07 40.79 4.74
C ALA A 486 -26.53 41.57 3.49
N GLY A 487 -27.69 41.21 2.92
CA GLY A 487 -28.26 41.93 1.77
C GLY A 487 -28.67 43.37 2.08
N HIS A 488 -29.00 43.70 3.33
CA HIS A 488 -29.51 45.01 3.73
C HIS A 488 -28.47 45.91 4.41
N LEU A 489 -27.28 45.40 4.72
CA LEU A 489 -26.23 46.18 5.36
C LEU A 489 -25.52 47.09 4.34
N PRO A 490 -25.51 48.43 4.55
CA PRO A 490 -24.87 49.37 3.62
C PRO A 490 -23.37 49.15 3.44
N SER A 491 -22.72 48.55 4.44
CA SER A 491 -21.29 48.25 4.44
C SER A 491 -20.91 47.01 3.62
N MET A 492 -21.88 46.26 3.09
CA MET A 492 -21.60 45.06 2.31
C MET A 492 -21.32 45.39 0.83
N PRO A 493 -20.37 44.67 0.18
CA PRO A 493 -20.10 44.85 -1.24
C PRO A 493 -21.36 44.72 -2.08
N TYR A 494 -21.41 45.46 -3.18
CA TYR A 494 -22.55 45.47 -4.12
C TYR A 494 -22.98 44.05 -4.54
N ASN A 495 -22.03 43.17 -4.90
CA ASN A 495 -22.33 41.77 -5.27
C ASN A 495 -23.07 40.97 -4.19
N VAL A 496 -22.88 41.31 -2.90
CA VAL A 496 -23.57 40.65 -1.79
C VAL A 496 -24.95 41.24 -1.57
N ARG A 497 -25.11 42.56 -1.79
CA ARG A 497 -26.39 43.26 -1.68
C ARG A 497 -27.37 42.85 -2.79
N GLU A 498 -26.85 42.63 -3.99
CA GLU A 498 -27.68 42.23 -5.15
C GLU A 498 -27.90 40.73 -5.30
N LEU A 499 -27.29 39.91 -4.42
CA LEU A 499 -27.45 38.46 -4.45
C LEU A 499 -28.91 38.02 -4.19
N LEU A 500 -29.72 38.85 -3.53
CA LEU A 500 -31.12 38.56 -3.22
C LEU A 500 -32.07 39.25 -4.20
N ARG A 501 -33.09 38.54 -4.67
CA ARG A 501 -34.09 39.13 -5.58
C ARG A 501 -34.87 40.25 -4.86
N PRO A 502 -34.96 41.48 -5.43
CA PRO A 502 -35.56 42.63 -4.76
C PRO A 502 -37.02 42.42 -4.34
N GLY A 503 -37.81 41.71 -5.15
CA GLY A 503 -39.25 41.49 -4.88
C GLY A 503 -39.55 40.47 -3.78
N SER A 504 -38.58 39.66 -3.35
CA SER A 504 -38.79 38.58 -2.39
C SER A 504 -37.51 38.24 -1.60
N ALA A 505 -36.81 39.27 -1.10
CA ALA A 505 -35.49 39.11 -0.47
C ALA A 505 -35.46 38.10 0.69
N TRP A 506 -36.52 38.03 1.51
CA TRP A 506 -36.61 37.06 2.60
C TRP A 506 -36.74 35.61 2.10
N LEU A 507 -37.51 35.37 1.03
CA LEU A 507 -37.69 34.06 0.42
C LEU A 507 -36.40 33.64 -0.30
N SER A 508 -35.77 34.58 -1.00
CA SER A 508 -34.45 34.41 -1.62
C SER A 508 -33.41 33.98 -0.60
N ALA A 509 -33.35 34.65 0.56
CA ALA A 509 -32.44 34.31 1.65
C ALA A 509 -32.72 32.90 2.23
N LEU A 510 -33.98 32.51 2.38
CA LEU A 510 -34.36 31.18 2.85
C LEU A 510 -34.02 30.09 1.83
N LEU A 511 -34.27 30.32 0.54
CA LEU A 511 -33.93 29.40 -0.55
C LEU A 511 -32.41 29.25 -0.71
N LEU A 512 -31.65 30.34 -0.57
CA LEU A 512 -30.19 30.29 -0.54
C LEU A 512 -29.68 29.50 0.68
N ALA A 513 -30.28 29.69 1.86
CA ALA A 513 -29.98 28.88 3.04
C ALA A 513 -30.29 27.38 2.80
N LEU A 514 -31.39 27.08 2.13
CA LEU A 514 -31.75 25.72 1.74
C LEU A 514 -30.77 25.13 0.71
N ALA A 515 -30.31 25.92 -0.26
CA ALA A 515 -29.29 25.54 -1.24
C ALA A 515 -27.96 25.19 -0.54
N CYS A 516 -27.47 26.04 0.36
CA CYS A 516 -26.26 25.77 1.14
C CYS A 516 -26.41 24.53 2.04
N TYR A 517 -27.58 24.34 2.66
CA TYR A 517 -27.87 23.15 3.44
C TYR A 517 -27.87 21.88 2.57
N TRP A 518 -28.49 21.95 1.38
CA TRP A 518 -28.51 20.86 0.42
C TRP A 518 -27.11 20.50 -0.09
N LEU A 519 -26.30 21.50 -0.47
CA LEU A 519 -24.89 21.34 -0.85
C LEU A 519 -24.09 20.60 0.22
N ALA A 520 -24.31 20.93 1.51
CA ALA A 520 -23.60 20.31 2.62
C ALA A 520 -24.11 18.89 2.96
N VAL A 521 -25.40 18.60 2.79
CA VAL A 521 -26.05 17.38 3.32
C VAL A 521 -26.37 16.34 2.26
N GLY A 522 -26.70 16.73 1.03
CA GLY A 522 -27.09 15.83 -0.07
C GLY A 522 -26.10 14.68 -0.30
N PRO A 523 -24.78 14.96 -0.43
CA PRO A 523 -23.78 13.90 -0.63
C PRO A 523 -23.63 12.99 0.59
N VAL A 524 -23.79 13.54 1.81
CA VAL A 524 -23.75 12.77 3.07
C VAL A 524 -24.93 11.81 3.14
N TRP A 525 -26.12 12.27 2.75
CA TRP A 525 -27.32 11.45 2.67
C TRP A 525 -27.15 10.32 1.64
N LEU A 526 -26.62 10.64 0.45
CA LEU A 526 -26.39 9.66 -0.61
C LEU A 526 -25.37 8.60 -0.17
N ALA A 527 -24.27 9.01 0.48
CA ALA A 527 -23.26 8.11 1.01
C ALA A 527 -23.83 7.10 2.01
N ARG A 528 -24.86 7.47 2.78
CA ARG A 528 -25.47 6.62 3.79
C ARG A 528 -26.42 5.56 3.24
N ARG A 529 -26.92 5.69 2.01
CA ARG A 529 -27.85 4.73 1.40
C ARG A 529 -27.19 3.35 1.23
N GLN A 530 -27.88 2.32 1.70
CA GLN A 530 -27.45 0.93 1.57
C GLN A 530 -28.02 0.33 0.29
N VAL A 531 -27.17 -0.19 -0.57
CA VAL A 531 -27.55 -0.87 -1.82
C VAL A 531 -26.48 -1.93 -2.12
N SER A 532 -26.83 -2.95 -2.92
CA SER A 532 -25.91 -3.99 -3.39
C SER A 532 -24.72 -3.40 -4.20
N GLY A 533 -23.65 -4.19 -4.33
CA GLY A 533 -22.37 -3.73 -4.90
C GLY A 533 -22.49 -3.17 -6.33
N LEU A 534 -23.07 -3.93 -7.26
CA LEU A 534 -23.17 -3.49 -8.66
C LEU A 534 -24.14 -2.32 -8.85
N ALA A 535 -25.26 -2.30 -8.14
CA ALA A 535 -26.20 -1.17 -8.18
C ALA A 535 -25.62 0.14 -7.58
N ARG A 536 -24.40 0.09 -7.03
CA ARG A 536 -23.63 1.31 -6.69
C ARG A 536 -23.16 2.09 -7.90
N LEU A 537 -22.79 1.39 -8.97
CA LEU A 537 -22.30 2.02 -10.20
C LEU A 537 -23.36 2.91 -10.85
N GLY A 538 -24.66 2.59 -10.67
CA GLY A 538 -25.75 3.46 -11.11
C GLY A 538 -26.17 4.52 -10.08
N GLN A 539 -26.31 4.17 -8.79
CA GLN A 539 -26.84 5.13 -7.82
C GLN A 539 -25.94 6.33 -7.58
N VAL A 540 -24.61 6.16 -7.62
CA VAL A 540 -23.69 7.26 -7.32
C VAL A 540 -23.74 8.33 -8.42
N PRO A 541 -23.56 7.99 -9.72
CA PRO A 541 -23.72 8.97 -10.79
C PRO A 541 -25.10 9.60 -10.83
N LEU A 542 -26.18 8.80 -10.83
CA LEU A 542 -27.55 9.32 -10.90
C LEU A 542 -27.91 10.17 -9.67
N GLY A 543 -27.46 9.75 -8.48
CA GLY A 543 -27.70 10.49 -7.24
C GLY A 543 -26.94 11.81 -7.20
N LEU A 544 -25.73 11.88 -7.75
CA LEU A 544 -24.95 13.11 -7.84
C LEU A 544 -25.49 14.05 -8.94
N LEU A 545 -25.99 13.52 -10.06
CA LEU A 545 -26.70 14.30 -11.07
C LEU A 545 -27.98 14.91 -10.51
N ALA A 546 -28.79 14.13 -9.78
CA ALA A 546 -29.97 14.64 -9.09
C ALA A 546 -29.61 15.69 -8.03
N TYR A 547 -28.49 15.51 -7.32
CA TYR A 547 -27.96 16.51 -6.41
C TYR A 547 -27.61 17.82 -7.11
N GLY A 548 -26.92 17.77 -8.26
CA GLY A 548 -26.60 18.96 -9.04
C GLY A 548 -27.83 19.67 -9.61
N GLY A 549 -28.80 18.91 -10.12
CA GLY A 549 -30.06 19.48 -10.62
C GLY A 549 -30.89 20.15 -9.53
N ILE A 550 -31.00 19.55 -8.33
CA ILE A 550 -31.69 20.18 -7.19
C ILE A 550 -30.95 21.44 -6.73
N THR A 551 -29.61 21.41 -6.70
CA THR A 551 -28.81 22.61 -6.40
C THR A 551 -29.12 23.74 -7.38
N PHE A 552 -29.18 23.45 -8.68
CA PHE A 552 -29.52 24.43 -9.70
C PHE A 552 -30.94 25.00 -9.47
N LEU A 553 -31.97 24.16 -9.31
CA LEU A 553 -33.34 24.63 -9.09
C LEU A 553 -33.48 25.52 -7.85
N LEU A 554 -32.73 25.23 -6.78
CA LEU A 554 -32.72 26.06 -5.57
C LEU A 554 -32.03 27.40 -5.80
N LEU A 555 -30.92 27.42 -6.55
CA LEU A 555 -30.18 28.64 -6.87
C LEU A 555 -30.93 29.52 -7.87
N ASP A 556 -31.48 28.94 -8.93
CA ASP A 556 -32.34 29.60 -9.92
C ASP A 556 -33.53 30.32 -9.25
N ALA A 557 -34.13 29.69 -8.23
CA ALA A 557 -35.20 30.32 -7.46
C ALA A 557 -34.71 31.38 -6.44
N ALA A 558 -33.44 31.32 -6.02
CA ALA A 558 -32.90 32.13 -4.92
C ALA A 558 -32.19 33.42 -5.38
N VAL A 559 -31.44 33.37 -6.48
CA VAL A 559 -30.56 34.48 -6.92
C VAL A 559 -30.97 35.00 -8.31
N PRO A 560 -30.58 36.23 -8.68
CA PRO A 560 -30.74 36.73 -10.05
C PRO A 560 -29.90 35.95 -11.06
N ASP A 561 -30.36 35.89 -12.32
CA ASP A 561 -29.69 35.17 -13.41
C ASP A 561 -28.27 35.71 -13.66
N GLU A 562 -28.06 37.02 -13.50
CA GLU A 562 -26.75 37.68 -13.60
C GLU A 562 -25.73 37.04 -12.64
N SER A 563 -26.12 36.76 -11.39
CA SER A 563 -25.26 36.08 -10.42
C SER A 563 -24.97 34.62 -10.80
N LEU A 564 -25.87 33.96 -11.54
CA LEU A 564 -25.62 32.61 -12.06
C LEU A 564 -24.65 32.63 -13.24
N PHE A 565 -24.70 33.66 -14.08
CA PHE A 565 -23.81 33.84 -15.23
C PHE A 565 -22.37 34.14 -14.81
N ASP A 566 -22.19 34.84 -13.69
CA ASP A 566 -20.86 35.14 -13.13
C ASP A 566 -20.01 33.87 -12.89
N LEU A 567 -20.65 32.73 -12.57
CA LEU A 567 -19.96 31.46 -12.37
C LEU A 567 -20.17 30.46 -13.51
N GLY A 568 -21.40 30.32 -13.97
CA GLY A 568 -21.81 29.30 -14.92
C GLY A 568 -21.70 29.70 -16.39
N GLY A 569 -21.47 30.99 -16.67
CA GLY A 569 -21.53 31.55 -18.00
C GLY A 569 -22.93 31.89 -18.48
N SER A 570 -23.00 32.91 -19.35
CA SER A 570 -24.22 33.26 -20.06
C SER A 570 -24.47 32.22 -21.16
N PRO A 571 -25.68 31.66 -21.29
CA PRO A 571 -26.00 30.64 -22.29
C PRO A 571 -25.62 31.07 -23.73
N VAL A 572 -24.85 30.24 -24.43
CA VAL A 572 -24.38 30.48 -25.81
C VAL A 572 -24.90 29.47 -26.83
N LEU A 573 -25.48 28.35 -26.37
CA LEU A 573 -25.98 27.28 -27.24
C LEU A 573 -27.44 27.49 -27.68
N HIS A 574 -28.08 28.57 -27.22
CA HIS A 574 -29.45 28.96 -27.54
C HIS A 574 -30.50 27.86 -27.28
N TRP A 575 -30.28 27.05 -26.24
CA TRP A 575 -31.24 26.04 -25.83
C TRP A 575 -32.51 26.69 -25.26
N ALA A 576 -33.64 25.99 -25.38
CA ALA A 576 -34.91 26.50 -24.87
C ALA A 576 -34.86 26.63 -23.33
N GLY A 577 -35.29 27.77 -22.80
CA GLY A 577 -35.36 28.00 -21.35
C GLY A 577 -34.01 27.87 -20.64
N GLN A 578 -34.03 27.34 -19.40
CA GLN A 578 -32.87 27.28 -18.50
C GLN A 578 -32.05 25.98 -18.63
N TRP A 579 -32.20 25.20 -19.71
CA TRP A 579 -31.55 23.88 -19.83
C TRP A 579 -30.03 23.95 -19.89
N GLU A 580 -29.48 24.86 -20.68
CA GLU A 580 -28.02 25.03 -20.80
C GLU A 580 -27.43 25.44 -19.45
N LEU A 581 -27.96 26.50 -18.85
CA LEU A 581 -27.53 26.99 -17.53
C LEU A 581 -27.65 25.90 -16.46
N GLY A 582 -28.75 25.14 -16.48
CA GLY A 582 -28.99 24.03 -15.57
C GLY A 582 -27.98 22.89 -15.69
N LEU A 583 -27.59 22.51 -16.90
CA LEU A 583 -26.55 21.49 -17.10
C LEU A 583 -25.16 21.99 -16.67
N ARG A 584 -24.82 23.25 -16.96
CA ARG A 584 -23.54 23.86 -16.53
C ARG A 584 -23.43 23.90 -15.01
N TRP A 585 -24.47 24.38 -14.32
CA TRP A 585 -24.53 24.37 -12.86
C TRP A 585 -24.57 22.97 -12.26
N THR A 586 -25.24 22.03 -12.93
CA THR A 586 -25.19 20.61 -12.53
C THR A 586 -23.75 20.11 -12.59
N ALA A 587 -23.05 20.31 -13.71
CA ALA A 587 -21.65 19.90 -13.88
C ALA A 587 -20.72 20.52 -12.83
N LEU A 588 -20.90 21.82 -12.54
CA LEU A 588 -20.16 22.52 -11.49
C LEU A 588 -20.44 21.91 -10.10
N ALA A 589 -21.71 21.65 -9.78
CA ALA A 589 -22.10 21.05 -8.49
C ALA A 589 -21.60 19.61 -8.32
N LEU A 590 -21.38 18.86 -9.39
CA LEU A 590 -20.82 17.50 -9.31
C LEU A 590 -19.45 17.46 -8.64
N ILE A 591 -18.64 18.52 -8.75
CA ILE A 591 -17.30 18.61 -8.14
C ILE A 591 -17.40 18.50 -6.61
N PRO A 592 -18.01 19.46 -5.88
CA PRO A 592 -18.15 19.35 -4.43
C PRO A 592 -19.00 18.14 -4.02
N GLY A 593 -20.01 17.75 -4.83
CA GLY A 593 -20.85 16.59 -4.55
C GLY A 593 -20.07 15.27 -4.49
N ALA A 594 -19.27 14.98 -5.52
CA ALA A 594 -18.47 13.76 -5.60
C ALA A 594 -17.38 13.73 -4.53
N LEU A 595 -16.68 14.85 -4.32
CA LEU A 595 -15.57 14.93 -3.36
C LEU A 595 -16.06 14.82 -1.91
N MET A 596 -17.19 15.46 -1.58
CA MET A 596 -17.84 15.32 -0.27
C MET A 596 -18.33 13.88 -0.06
N TYR A 597 -18.94 13.26 -1.07
CA TYR A 597 -19.34 11.85 -1.02
C TYR A 597 -18.14 10.94 -0.70
N LEU A 598 -17.03 11.11 -1.42
CA LEU A 598 -15.79 10.34 -1.21
C LEU A 598 -15.23 10.54 0.20
N ALA A 599 -15.16 11.79 0.67
CA ALA A 599 -14.68 12.12 2.01
C ALA A 599 -15.51 11.39 3.09
N VAL A 600 -16.84 11.42 2.97
CA VAL A 600 -17.75 10.72 3.88
C VAL A 600 -17.51 9.20 3.87
N GLN A 601 -17.31 8.60 2.69
CA GLN A 601 -17.02 7.16 2.59
C GLN A 601 -15.68 6.79 3.23
N THR A 602 -14.65 7.62 3.05
CA THR A 602 -13.34 7.44 3.71
C THR A 602 -13.48 7.45 5.23
N VAL A 603 -14.18 8.43 5.80
CA VAL A 603 -14.43 8.47 7.26
C VAL A 603 -15.20 7.23 7.72
N ARG A 604 -16.21 6.77 6.96
CA ARG A 604 -16.98 5.56 7.30
C ARG A 604 -16.10 4.31 7.26
N ARG A 605 -15.20 4.19 6.27
CA ARG A 605 -14.24 3.07 6.15
C ARG A 605 -13.26 3.07 7.32
N TRP A 606 -12.70 4.22 7.69
CA TRP A 606 -11.81 4.34 8.86
C TRP A 606 -12.50 3.98 10.18
N ARG A 607 -13.82 4.16 10.26
CA ARG A 607 -14.64 3.72 11.39
C ARG A 607 -15.02 2.23 11.37
N GLY A 608 -14.44 1.43 10.48
CA GLY A 608 -14.62 -0.01 10.43
C GLY A 608 -15.80 -0.51 9.60
N ARG A 609 -16.49 0.35 8.83
CA ARG A 609 -17.47 -0.12 7.84
C ARG A 609 -16.72 -0.81 6.71
N ARG A 610 -17.09 -2.06 6.40
CA ARG A 610 -16.62 -2.77 5.20
C ARG A 610 -17.28 -2.17 3.97
N LEU A 611 -16.61 -1.18 3.37
CA LEU A 611 -17.01 -0.55 2.11
C LEU A 611 -16.13 -1.11 0.99
N GLY A 612 -16.77 -1.55 -0.10
CA GLY A 612 -16.06 -2.03 -1.29
C GLY A 612 -15.44 -0.88 -2.08
N ALA A 613 -14.42 -1.18 -2.89
CA ALA A 613 -13.75 -0.20 -3.74
C ALA A 613 -14.71 0.50 -4.74
N LEU A 614 -15.83 -0.15 -5.09
CA LEU A 614 -16.84 0.39 -6.01
C LEU A 614 -17.40 1.77 -5.62
N HIS A 615 -17.40 2.12 -4.32
CA HIS A 615 -17.79 3.47 -3.89
C HIS A 615 -16.86 4.57 -4.45
N TYR A 616 -15.57 4.24 -4.57
CA TYR A 616 -14.55 5.16 -5.07
C TYR A 616 -14.55 5.19 -6.59
N TRP A 617 -14.63 4.01 -7.22
CA TRP A 617 -14.72 3.89 -8.68
C TRP A 617 -15.96 4.55 -9.28
N ALA A 618 -17.12 4.49 -8.61
CA ALA A 618 -18.34 5.09 -9.13
C ALA A 618 -18.35 6.63 -9.14
N ALA A 619 -17.48 7.28 -8.36
CA ALA A 619 -17.37 8.74 -8.33
C ALA A 619 -16.42 9.29 -9.40
N LEU A 620 -15.48 8.47 -9.91
CA LEU A 620 -14.49 8.91 -10.91
C LEU A 620 -15.13 9.35 -12.24
N PRO A 621 -16.09 8.60 -12.84
CA PRO A 621 -16.78 9.07 -14.04
C PRO A 621 -17.51 10.40 -13.84
N VAL A 622 -18.01 10.64 -12.62
CA VAL A 622 -18.72 11.88 -12.26
C VAL A 622 -17.76 13.07 -12.24
N LEU A 623 -16.55 12.90 -11.69
CA LEU A 623 -15.50 13.91 -11.75
C LEU A 623 -14.99 14.15 -13.17
N GLY A 624 -14.91 13.09 -13.99
CA GLY A 624 -14.60 13.21 -15.42
C GLY A 624 -15.65 14.01 -16.19
N LEU A 625 -16.94 13.78 -15.91
CA LEU A 625 -18.03 14.55 -16.49
C LEU A 625 -18.01 16.02 -16.02
N ALA A 626 -17.68 16.25 -14.74
CA ALA A 626 -17.52 17.60 -14.21
C ALA A 626 -16.35 18.35 -14.86
N TYR A 627 -15.20 17.69 -15.05
CA TYR A 627 -14.06 18.26 -15.78
C TYR A 627 -14.44 18.61 -17.23
N TRP A 628 -15.12 17.71 -17.91
CA TRP A 628 -15.58 17.96 -19.28
C TRP A 628 -16.52 19.17 -19.35
N GLY A 629 -17.50 19.26 -18.45
CA GLY A 629 -18.46 20.38 -18.44
C GLY A 629 -17.86 21.72 -18.02
N VAL A 630 -17.01 21.75 -16.99
CA VAL A 630 -16.52 22.99 -16.37
C VAL A 630 -15.22 23.51 -17.01
N VAL A 631 -14.40 22.63 -17.59
CA VAL A 631 -13.09 23.01 -18.16
C VAL A 631 -13.09 22.89 -19.67
N VAL A 632 -13.50 21.74 -20.22
CA VAL A 632 -13.43 21.50 -21.68
C VAL A 632 -14.53 22.24 -22.44
N GLN A 633 -15.73 22.31 -21.87
CA GLN A 633 -16.90 23.00 -22.45
C GLN A 633 -17.18 24.35 -21.78
N ALA A 634 -16.17 24.95 -21.15
CA ALA A 634 -16.28 26.26 -20.53
C ALA A 634 -16.65 27.31 -21.60
N ASP A 635 -17.67 28.09 -21.32
CA ASP A 635 -18.11 29.26 -22.09
C ASP A 635 -17.63 30.59 -21.48
N THR A 636 -17.01 30.53 -20.29
CA THR A 636 -16.36 31.67 -19.64
C THR A 636 -14.92 31.36 -19.27
N ASP A 637 -14.11 32.40 -19.24
CA ASP A 637 -12.75 32.37 -18.72
C ASP A 637 -12.73 32.45 -17.18
N ASN A 638 -13.81 32.86 -16.53
CA ASN A 638 -13.88 33.14 -15.07
C ASN A 638 -13.31 32.05 -14.15
N LEU A 639 -13.53 30.76 -14.46
CA LEU A 639 -12.95 29.65 -13.69
C LEU A 639 -11.66 29.12 -14.31
N VAL A 640 -11.60 29.02 -15.63
CA VAL A 640 -10.48 28.39 -16.35
C VAL A 640 -9.22 29.25 -16.30
N GLU A 641 -9.35 30.58 -16.32
CA GLU A 641 -8.24 31.53 -16.16
C GLU A 641 -7.59 31.45 -14.77
N LEU A 642 -8.37 31.08 -13.75
CA LEU A 642 -7.86 30.92 -12.38
C LEU A 642 -7.10 29.59 -12.20
N MET A 643 -7.20 28.66 -13.14
CA MET A 643 -6.55 27.35 -13.06
C MET A 643 -5.12 27.40 -13.60
N ALA A 644 -4.20 26.68 -12.93
CA ALA A 644 -2.84 26.51 -13.42
C ALA A 644 -2.79 25.69 -14.72
N THR A 645 -1.68 25.82 -15.46
CA THR A 645 -1.40 24.99 -16.64
C THR A 645 -0.38 23.90 -16.28
N PRO A 646 -0.58 22.64 -16.74
CA PRO A 646 -1.67 22.14 -17.57
C PRO A 646 -2.98 21.88 -16.79
N GLN A 647 -4.12 22.19 -17.41
CA GLN A 647 -5.45 22.18 -16.78
C GLN A 647 -5.88 20.82 -16.16
N PRO A 648 -5.58 19.64 -16.73
CA PRO A 648 -5.93 18.37 -16.09
C PRO A 648 -5.26 18.18 -14.71
N LEU A 649 -3.98 18.55 -14.59
CA LEU A 649 -3.24 18.46 -13.34
C LEU A 649 -3.75 19.48 -12.32
N ALA A 650 -4.03 20.71 -12.78
CA ALA A 650 -4.62 21.75 -11.95
C ALA A 650 -5.99 21.34 -11.41
N PHE A 651 -6.86 20.77 -12.25
CA PHE A 651 -8.17 20.25 -11.84
C PHE A 651 -8.03 19.16 -10.77
N ALA A 652 -7.10 18.22 -10.96
CA ALA A 652 -6.83 17.17 -9.99
C ALA A 652 -6.32 17.73 -8.65
N ALA A 653 -5.45 18.74 -8.68
CA ALA A 653 -4.97 19.44 -7.49
C ALA A 653 -6.10 20.17 -6.75
N LEU A 654 -6.97 20.90 -7.47
CA LEU A 654 -8.15 21.55 -6.88
C LEU A 654 -9.14 20.53 -6.29
N CYS A 655 -9.32 19.38 -6.93
CA CYS A 655 -10.10 18.28 -6.38
C CYS A 655 -9.49 17.72 -5.09
N ALA A 656 -8.15 17.58 -5.03
CA ALA A 656 -7.45 17.15 -3.83
C ALA A 656 -7.61 18.18 -2.69
N TRP A 657 -7.48 19.47 -2.98
CA TRP A 657 -7.73 20.56 -2.04
C TRP A 657 -9.14 20.47 -1.42
N LEU A 658 -10.19 20.42 -2.24
CA LEU A 658 -11.58 20.28 -1.78
C LEU A 658 -11.80 18.98 -1.01
N TYR A 659 -11.23 17.86 -1.47
CA TYR A 659 -11.35 16.58 -0.78
C TYR A 659 -10.77 16.63 0.64
N ILE A 660 -9.60 17.25 0.84
CA ILE A 660 -8.98 17.40 2.17
C ILE A 660 -9.87 18.24 3.07
N LEU A 661 -10.41 19.36 2.56
CA LEU A 661 -11.35 20.21 3.29
C LEU A 661 -12.60 19.43 3.74
N PHE A 662 -13.23 18.70 2.81
CA PHE A 662 -14.41 17.88 3.13
C PHE A 662 -14.09 16.70 4.05
N LEU A 663 -12.91 16.10 3.93
CA LEU A 663 -12.46 15.04 4.81
C LEU A 663 -12.28 15.54 6.24
N ALA A 664 -11.67 16.72 6.42
CA ALA A 664 -11.54 17.36 7.73
C ALA A 664 -12.92 17.68 8.35
N ALA A 665 -13.85 18.23 7.56
CA ALA A 665 -15.22 18.48 8.00
C ALA A 665 -15.96 17.20 8.42
N ALA A 666 -15.89 16.14 7.59
CA ALA A 666 -16.51 14.84 7.88
C ALA A 666 -15.91 14.17 9.13
N LEU A 667 -14.59 14.27 9.34
CA LEU A 667 -13.92 13.77 10.54
C LEU A 667 -14.42 14.48 11.80
N LEU A 668 -14.54 15.80 11.74
CA LEU A 668 -15.01 16.63 12.84
C LEU A 668 -16.49 16.34 13.17
N ALA A 669 -17.34 16.23 12.15
CA ALA A 669 -18.78 15.92 12.28
C ALA A 669 -19.04 14.50 12.85
N SER A 670 -18.18 13.53 12.52
CA SER A 670 -18.38 12.14 12.92
C SER A 670 -18.35 11.94 14.45
N PRO A 671 -18.92 10.88 15.04
CA PRO A 671 -18.72 10.54 16.47
C PRO A 671 -17.38 9.80 16.72
N ALA A 672 -16.69 10.11 17.83
CA ALA A 672 -15.36 9.57 18.21
C ALA A 672 -15.29 9.09 19.66
N THR A 673 -14.40 8.11 19.88
CA THR A 673 -13.85 7.77 21.20
C THR A 673 -12.87 8.84 21.70
N VAL A 674 -12.52 8.82 22.98
CA VAL A 674 -11.60 9.81 23.60
C VAL A 674 -10.24 9.85 22.87
N ALA A 675 -9.66 8.69 22.54
CA ALA A 675 -8.41 8.59 21.79
C ALA A 675 -8.49 9.18 20.36
N GLN A 676 -9.68 9.18 19.75
CA GLN A 676 -9.90 9.71 18.40
C GLN A 676 -10.17 11.23 18.40
N ARG A 677 -10.41 11.86 19.55
CA ARG A 677 -10.64 13.32 19.63
C ARG A 677 -9.40 14.12 19.28
N THR A 678 -8.24 13.73 19.82
CA THR A 678 -6.96 14.38 19.51
C THR A 678 -6.60 14.24 18.04
N LEU A 679 -6.85 13.07 17.45
CA LEU A 679 -6.57 12.81 16.03
C LEU A 679 -7.39 13.70 15.09
N ARG A 680 -8.61 14.12 15.48
CA ARG A 680 -9.43 15.04 14.68
C ARG A 680 -8.88 16.45 14.65
N LEU A 681 -8.46 16.95 15.81
CA LEU A 681 -7.87 18.28 15.91
C LEU A 681 -6.57 18.34 15.12
N ILE A 682 -5.75 17.29 15.23
CA ILE A 682 -4.56 17.13 14.38
C ILE A 682 -4.96 17.08 12.91
N GLY A 683 -6.00 16.32 12.53
CA GLY A 683 -6.48 16.25 11.15
C GLY A 683 -6.90 17.59 10.57
N VAL A 684 -7.59 18.44 11.36
CA VAL A 684 -7.95 19.81 10.95
C VAL A 684 -6.70 20.69 10.83
N LEU A 685 -5.78 20.62 11.79
CA LEU A 685 -4.53 21.38 11.74
C LEU A 685 -3.65 21.01 10.54
N VAL A 686 -3.51 19.71 10.26
CA VAL A 686 -2.75 19.18 9.10
C VAL A 686 -3.47 19.50 7.78
N SER A 687 -4.81 19.64 7.80
CA SER A 687 -5.55 19.97 6.59
C SER A 687 -5.15 21.33 6.02
N VAL A 688 -4.77 22.32 6.85
CA VAL A 688 -4.43 23.67 6.40
C VAL A 688 -3.20 23.69 5.48
N PRO A 689 -2.00 23.25 5.90
CA PRO A 689 -0.82 23.27 5.05
C PRO A 689 -0.94 22.31 3.86
N LEU A 690 -1.62 21.16 4.03
CA LEU A 690 -1.79 20.20 2.93
C LEU A 690 -2.76 20.72 1.87
N ALA A 691 -3.88 21.32 2.28
CA ALA A 691 -4.83 21.96 1.38
C ALA A 691 -4.20 23.17 0.68
N ALA A 692 -3.38 23.96 1.39
CA ALA A 692 -2.64 25.09 0.82
C ALA A 692 -1.69 24.67 -0.30
N LEU A 693 -0.98 23.55 -0.14
CA LEU A 693 -0.10 23.00 -1.18
C LEU A 693 -0.89 22.69 -2.46
N PHE A 694 -2.00 21.96 -2.35
CA PHE A 694 -2.81 21.60 -3.52
C PHE A 694 -3.50 22.80 -4.15
N LEU A 695 -3.90 23.79 -3.34
CA LEU A 695 -4.43 25.04 -3.85
C LEU A 695 -3.38 25.82 -4.66
N HIS A 696 -2.13 25.86 -4.16
CA HIS A 696 -1.01 26.50 -4.87
C HIS A 696 -0.68 25.79 -6.19
N LEU A 697 -0.76 24.45 -6.24
CA LEU A 697 -0.56 23.68 -7.47
C LEU A 697 -1.74 23.78 -8.46
N GLY A 698 -2.95 24.04 -7.95
CA GLY A 698 -4.17 24.08 -8.75
C GLY A 698 -4.51 25.45 -9.34
N LEU A 699 -4.08 26.53 -8.67
CA LEU A 699 -4.39 27.90 -9.07
C LEU A 699 -3.25 28.56 -9.86
N ALA A 700 -3.59 29.44 -10.79
CA ALA A 700 -2.63 30.21 -11.57
C ALA A 700 -1.77 31.11 -10.67
N GLY A 701 -0.43 30.97 -10.79
CA GLY A 701 0.54 31.74 -10.01
C GLY A 701 0.65 33.21 -10.44
N SER A 702 0.34 33.51 -11.70
CA SER A 702 0.31 34.86 -12.25
C SER A 702 -0.75 34.96 -13.35
N ILE A 703 -1.60 35.96 -13.26
CA ILE A 703 -2.63 36.35 -14.22
C ILE A 703 -2.34 37.80 -14.60
N ASP A 704 -2.42 38.11 -15.88
CA ASP A 704 -2.32 39.48 -16.40
C ASP A 704 -3.67 39.90 -16.95
N LYS A 705 -4.35 40.80 -16.23
CA LYS A 705 -5.67 41.31 -16.61
C LYS A 705 -5.76 42.79 -16.22
N TYR A 706 -6.32 43.61 -17.12
CA TYR A 706 -6.47 45.06 -16.92
C TYR A 706 -5.15 45.82 -16.65
N GLY A 707 -4.02 45.33 -17.18
CA GLY A 707 -2.70 45.96 -17.01
C GLY A 707 -2.11 45.78 -15.62
N GLN A 708 -2.61 44.82 -14.83
CA GLN A 708 -2.08 44.45 -13.52
C GLN A 708 -1.77 42.96 -13.47
N GLN A 709 -0.63 42.61 -12.86
CA GLN A 709 -0.21 41.23 -12.64
C GLN A 709 -0.52 40.80 -11.20
N PHE A 710 -1.32 39.74 -11.03
CA PHE A 710 -1.71 39.21 -9.73
C PHE A 710 -1.88 37.69 -9.77
N SER A 711 -1.81 37.02 -8.63
CA SER A 711 -2.12 35.57 -8.55
C SER A 711 -3.63 35.32 -8.43
N ALA A 712 -4.09 34.13 -8.82
CA ALA A 712 -5.49 33.74 -8.64
C ALA A 712 -5.94 33.80 -7.15
N MET A 713 -5.05 33.52 -6.20
CA MET A 713 -5.38 33.69 -4.77
C MET A 713 -5.54 35.15 -4.37
N GLN A 714 -4.72 36.06 -4.90
CA GLN A 714 -4.89 37.49 -4.67
C GLN A 714 -6.20 37.98 -5.28
N PHE A 715 -6.58 37.48 -6.45
CA PHE A 715 -7.87 37.77 -7.08
C PHE A 715 -9.05 37.35 -6.20
N LEU A 716 -9.00 36.14 -5.62
CA LEU A 716 -10.11 35.59 -4.82
C LEU A 716 -10.20 36.17 -3.40
N LEU A 717 -9.08 36.55 -2.78
CA LEU A 717 -9.03 36.88 -1.34
C LEU A 717 -8.63 38.32 -1.03
N SER A 718 -8.38 39.17 -2.04
CA SER A 718 -8.23 40.62 -1.84
C SER A 718 -9.60 41.29 -1.69
N THR A 719 -9.65 42.39 -0.95
CA THR A 719 -10.89 43.14 -0.68
C THR A 719 -11.30 44.05 -1.82
N ASP A 720 -10.34 44.43 -2.66
CA ASP A 720 -10.50 45.33 -3.80
C ASP A 720 -9.65 44.82 -4.97
N ARG A 721 -10.10 45.11 -6.19
CA ARG A 721 -9.45 44.73 -7.45
C ARG A 721 -8.38 45.72 -7.89
N GLN A 722 -8.31 46.92 -7.29
CA GLN A 722 -7.28 47.92 -7.59
C GLN A 722 -6.06 47.78 -6.67
N HIS A 723 -6.23 47.23 -5.46
CA HIS A 723 -5.17 47.09 -4.45
C HIS A 723 -5.09 45.64 -3.89
N TYR A 724 -4.29 44.79 -4.55
CA TYR A 724 -4.09 43.41 -4.11
C TYR A 724 -3.29 43.32 -2.80
N ALA A 725 -3.75 42.48 -1.88
CA ALA A 725 -3.07 42.31 -0.60
C ALA A 725 -1.77 41.50 -0.76
N ALA A 726 -0.81 41.74 0.15
CA ALA A 726 0.43 40.97 0.22
C ALA A 726 0.15 39.50 0.56
N MET A 727 0.97 38.59 0.03
CA MET A 727 0.78 37.15 0.14
C MET A 727 0.62 36.62 1.59
N PRO A 728 1.32 37.13 2.62
CA PRO A 728 1.08 36.71 4.02
C PRO A 728 -0.35 36.98 4.51
N VAL A 729 -0.96 38.09 4.09
CA VAL A 729 -2.33 38.45 4.44
C VAL A 729 -3.32 37.53 3.73
N ILE A 730 -3.05 37.20 2.46
CA ILE A 730 -3.84 36.24 1.68
C ILE A 730 -3.84 34.86 2.37
N TRP A 731 -2.68 34.37 2.79
CA TRP A 731 -2.57 33.09 3.49
C TRP A 731 -3.28 33.07 4.85
N LEU A 732 -3.26 34.19 5.58
CA LEU A 732 -4.02 34.33 6.82
C LEU A 732 -5.53 34.27 6.56
N ARG A 733 -6.02 35.03 5.57
CA ARG A 733 -7.44 35.03 5.15
C ARG A 733 -7.88 33.64 4.70
N TYR A 734 -7.07 32.96 3.89
CA TYR A 734 -7.30 31.58 3.48
C TYR A 734 -7.40 30.64 4.68
N SER A 735 -6.45 30.70 5.62
CA SER A 735 -6.42 29.81 6.78
C SER A 735 -7.67 29.97 7.65
N ALA A 736 -8.10 31.23 7.86
CA ALA A 736 -9.33 31.53 8.59
C ALA A 736 -10.58 31.01 7.85
N LEU A 737 -10.67 31.25 6.54
CA LEU A 737 -11.78 30.78 5.71
C LEU A 737 -11.85 29.25 5.68
N HIS A 738 -10.72 28.57 5.51
CA HIS A 738 -10.62 27.11 5.47
C HIS A 738 -11.13 26.47 6.77
N VAL A 739 -10.71 27.00 7.93
CA VAL A 739 -11.19 26.53 9.23
C VAL A 739 -12.67 26.83 9.44
N LEU A 740 -13.14 28.01 9.02
CA LEU A 740 -14.54 28.41 9.15
C LEU A 740 -15.47 27.53 8.31
N VAL A 741 -15.08 27.23 7.07
CA VAL A 741 -15.83 26.32 6.19
C VAL A 741 -15.87 24.91 6.78
N ILE A 742 -14.75 24.40 7.31
CA ILE A 742 -14.71 23.11 8.00
C ILE A 742 -15.67 23.10 9.19
N ALA A 743 -15.66 24.14 10.02
CA ALA A 743 -16.53 24.26 11.18
C ALA A 743 -18.01 24.33 10.80
N ALA A 744 -18.36 25.13 9.78
CA ALA A 744 -19.72 25.28 9.28
C ALA A 744 -20.25 23.96 8.70
N LEU A 745 -19.48 23.31 7.81
CA LEU A 745 -19.85 22.00 7.25
C LEU A 745 -19.99 20.95 8.36
N ALA A 746 -19.04 20.91 9.31
CA ALA A 746 -19.10 19.96 10.40
C ALA A 746 -20.33 20.17 11.28
N PHE A 747 -20.69 21.42 11.56
CA PHE A 747 -21.90 21.78 12.30
C PHE A 747 -23.17 21.34 11.56
N ILE A 748 -23.30 21.68 10.28
CA ILE A 748 -24.47 21.30 9.46
C ILE A 748 -24.60 19.77 9.35
N GLN A 749 -23.49 19.06 9.18
CA GLN A 749 -23.46 17.61 8.95
C GLN A 749 -23.52 16.78 10.24
N TRP A 750 -23.22 17.36 11.41
CA TRP A 750 -23.13 16.68 12.69
C TRP A 750 -24.32 15.75 13.02
N PRO A 751 -25.60 16.18 12.85
CA PRO A 751 -26.76 15.31 13.09
C PRO A 751 -26.77 14.06 12.20
N HIS A 752 -26.32 14.20 10.95
CA HIS A 752 -26.37 13.15 9.93
C HIS A 752 -25.34 12.05 10.19
N PHE A 753 -24.25 12.36 10.91
CA PHE A 753 -23.30 11.34 11.35
C PHE A 753 -23.72 10.61 12.63
N ARG A 754 -24.54 11.23 13.49
CA ARG A 754 -24.90 10.70 14.83
C ARG A 754 -26.29 10.07 14.92
N GLY A 755 -27.25 10.43 14.08
CA GLY A 755 -28.59 9.84 14.09
C GLY A 755 -28.68 8.34 13.75
N ALA A 756 -27.59 7.74 13.25
CA ALA A 756 -27.55 6.35 12.79
C ALA A 756 -27.41 5.28 13.91
N GLN A 757 -27.16 5.65 15.17
CA GLN A 757 -27.09 4.66 16.26
C GLN A 757 -28.45 4.01 16.58
N ARG A 758 -29.58 4.63 16.18
CA ARG A 758 -30.92 4.16 16.61
C ARG A 758 -31.59 3.15 15.69
N LEU A 759 -31.40 3.25 14.36
CA LEU A 759 -32.04 2.33 13.41
C LEU A 759 -31.48 0.89 13.46
N HIS A 760 -30.24 0.70 13.97
CA HIS A 760 -29.67 -0.64 14.13
C HIS A 760 -30.07 -1.34 15.44
N ASN A 761 -30.56 -0.60 16.44
CA ASN A 761 -31.02 -1.18 17.70
C ASN A 761 -32.52 -1.53 17.68
N HIS A 762 -33.33 -0.93 16.80
CA HIS A 762 -34.74 -1.32 16.67
C HIS A 762 -34.95 -2.62 15.86
N ASN A 763 -34.12 -2.92 14.87
CA ASN A 763 -34.27 -4.15 14.06
C ASN A 763 -33.63 -5.41 14.67
N ARG A 764 -33.14 -5.36 15.91
CA ARG A 764 -32.62 -6.55 16.62
C ARG A 764 -33.54 -7.06 17.72
N HIS A 765 -34.69 -6.41 17.93
CA HIS A 765 -35.74 -6.85 18.85
C HIS A 765 -37.07 -6.95 18.11
N ALA A 766 -37.16 -7.90 17.18
CA ALA A 766 -38.43 -8.45 16.74
C ALA A 766 -38.25 -9.97 16.72
N PRO A 767 -38.80 -10.70 17.71
CA PRO A 767 -38.85 -12.15 17.63
C PRO A 767 -40.01 -12.53 16.71
N HIS A 768 -39.68 -13.07 15.54
CA HIS A 768 -40.52 -14.02 14.82
C HIS A 768 -39.63 -15.15 14.32
#